data_AF-A0A6H2NRI5-F1
#
_entry.id   AF-A0A6H2NRI5-F1
#
_cell.length_a   1.000
_cell.length_b   1.000
_cell.length_c   1.000
_cell.angle_alpha   90.00
_cell.angle_beta   90.00
_cell.angle_gamma   90.00
#
_symmetry.space_group_name_H-M   'P 1'
#
loop_
_entity.id
_entity.type
_entity.pdbx_description
1 polymer ?
#
loop_
_entity_poly.entity_id
_entity_poly.type
_entity_poly.pdbx_seq_one_letter_code
_entity_poly.pdbx_strand_id
1 'polypeptide(L)'
;MVEKGALVEFKHQGQPRLGVVDRPEGKKNWVVVDQRGQAHTLHPRDFTYEASGEGFKPTDIPQFLREAEDHIDPSSLEIAWEFLSEAGESADPASLALLLFSDQSPSLCYAAHRLLADDKIFFKQKGARYEPRPAAQVEDLQRQIQRETQRQQEWTSFITKARQALAGETIIWEKSDRPRLEVLERLALFGDESSQRTQAIEILDALGVSPTAAGAFDALVALGLWSAHENLALRRSQIPSHFSENLLTMAQQRLQSPPPDPDQQRLDLTHLKVYTVDDASTQEIDDGLSVETLEEGTQRLWIHIADPTRWLVPGDDLDLEARRRCTTVYLPTGIIPMFPVELATQAMSLIQGQTCCALSFGVTLTDTGDIQDYAIHPSMIKPTYRLTYEDVGEILELGLKAEPELQGLAHWAQVRSRWRVTQGAISINMPESNIKVSEAEDQIAIEVLDDSPARQLVAEMMILAGEVAARYGETHALAIPFRSQPQPELPSDEELIQLPNGWVRDSAIRRCMTRSEVGITPSRHATLGLDRYSQVTSPIRRYTDLLVHFQLKAHLRGEPLPFSSSEVTELAQGASTASYEATLVERQTKRYWALEYLRRHQDQVWDVMLLRWLRQDDGLGLIMVEDLGLELAMRFNRDVTLGEQFQVMVSHANPRQDIIRFEEVVPEEQESSTAIAAS
;
A
#
# COMPACT_ATOMS: atom_id res chain seq x y z
N MET A 1 -10.74 56.85 -48.43
CA MET A 1 -9.41 56.84 -49.07
C MET A 1 -8.49 57.45 -48.04
N VAL A 2 -7.35 56.84 -47.74
CA VAL A 2 -6.46 57.35 -46.70
C VAL A 2 -5.84 58.66 -47.20
N GLU A 3 -5.92 59.70 -46.40
CA GLU A 3 -5.47 61.04 -46.77
C GLU A 3 -4.07 61.35 -46.23
N LYS A 4 -3.36 62.26 -46.91
CA LYS A 4 -2.06 62.72 -46.45
C LYS A 4 -2.23 63.49 -45.14
N GLY A 5 -1.43 63.16 -44.13
CA GLY A 5 -1.50 63.74 -42.80
C GLY A 5 -2.45 62.99 -41.85
N ALA A 6 -3.02 61.86 -42.26
CA ALA A 6 -3.76 60.97 -41.38
C ALA A 6 -2.82 60.22 -40.42
N LEU A 7 -3.24 60.07 -39.17
CA LEU A 7 -2.54 59.30 -38.14
C LEU A 7 -3.08 57.86 -38.14
N VAL A 8 -2.21 56.88 -38.34
CA VAL A 8 -2.58 55.46 -38.46
C VAL A 8 -1.78 54.58 -37.48
N GLU A 9 -2.43 53.54 -36.96
CA GLU A 9 -1.78 52.46 -36.21
C GLU A 9 -1.46 51.31 -37.17
N PHE A 10 -0.26 50.74 -37.06
CA PHE A 10 0.17 49.54 -37.79
C PHE A 10 1.05 48.66 -36.90
N LYS A 11 1.25 47.40 -37.28
CA LYS A 11 2.13 46.48 -36.54
C LYS A 11 3.54 46.50 -37.12
N HIS A 12 4.54 46.78 -36.28
CA HIS A 12 5.96 46.65 -36.61
C HIS A 12 6.61 45.67 -35.62
N GLN A 13 7.18 44.57 -36.13
CA GLN A 13 7.74 43.48 -35.30
C GLN A 13 6.75 42.94 -34.26
N GLY A 14 5.46 42.88 -34.61
CA GLY A 14 4.39 42.38 -33.75
C GLY A 14 3.84 43.38 -32.72
N GLN A 15 4.45 44.56 -32.57
CA GLN A 15 3.97 45.61 -31.66
C GLN A 15 3.22 46.72 -32.41
N PRO A 16 2.14 47.27 -31.82
CA PRO A 16 1.42 48.41 -32.39
C PRO A 16 2.31 49.66 -32.39
N ARG A 17 2.29 50.40 -33.50
CA ARG A 17 2.98 51.68 -33.66
C ARG A 17 2.09 52.67 -34.38
N LEU A 18 2.17 53.93 -33.96
CA LEU A 18 1.55 55.04 -34.66
C LEU A 18 2.53 55.67 -35.66
N GLY A 19 1.99 56.11 -36.79
CA GLY A 19 2.70 56.94 -37.75
C GLY A 19 1.77 57.79 -38.59
N VAL A 20 2.31 58.83 -39.22
CA VAL A 20 1.57 59.76 -40.05
C VAL A 20 1.78 59.44 -41.53
N VAL A 21 0.70 59.37 -42.30
CA VAL A 21 0.73 59.13 -43.74
C VAL A 21 1.34 60.35 -44.46
N ASP A 22 2.51 60.20 -45.08
CA ASP A 22 3.21 61.31 -45.76
C ASP A 22 2.92 61.38 -47.27
N ARG A 23 3.13 60.29 -48.00
CA ARG A 23 2.99 60.28 -49.46
C ARG A 23 2.64 58.90 -50.02
N PRO A 24 1.93 58.81 -51.15
CA PRO A 24 1.72 57.53 -51.82
C PRO A 24 3.04 57.00 -52.39
N GLU A 25 3.24 55.69 -52.32
CA GLU A 25 4.35 54.97 -52.94
C GLU A 25 3.79 53.92 -53.91
N GLY A 26 3.79 54.25 -55.20
CA GLY A 26 3.14 53.45 -56.24
C GLY A 26 1.61 53.59 -56.24
N LYS A 27 0.91 52.59 -56.79
CA LYS A 27 -0.56 52.62 -56.98
C LYS A 27 -1.37 52.16 -55.76
N LYS A 28 -0.74 51.51 -54.78
CA LYS A 28 -1.44 50.79 -53.70
C LYS A 28 -0.87 50.99 -52.29
N ASN A 29 0.33 51.54 -52.15
CA ASN A 29 1.00 51.67 -50.85
C ASN A 29 1.20 53.14 -50.47
N TRP A 30 1.45 53.37 -49.18
CA TRP A 30 1.71 54.68 -48.59
C TRP A 30 2.98 54.64 -47.75
N VAL A 31 3.74 55.71 -47.79
CA VAL A 31 4.83 55.97 -46.84
C VAL A 31 4.24 56.56 -45.58
N VAL A 32 4.42 55.87 -44.46
CA VAL A 32 4.01 56.29 -43.13
C VAL A 32 5.25 56.59 -42.30
N VAL A 33 5.32 57.78 -41.71
CA VAL A 33 6.46 58.23 -40.90
C VAL A 33 6.12 58.13 -39.42
N ASP A 34 6.89 57.36 -38.67
CA ASP A 34 6.68 57.19 -37.22
C ASP A 34 7.26 58.34 -36.38
N GLN A 35 7.04 58.29 -35.07
CA GLN A 35 7.52 59.29 -34.11
C GLN A 35 9.04 59.51 -34.09
N ARG A 36 9.84 58.58 -34.65
CA ARG A 36 11.30 58.69 -34.74
C ARG A 36 11.75 59.24 -36.11
N GLY A 37 10.80 59.63 -36.96
CA GLY A 37 11.07 60.05 -38.33
C GLY A 37 11.39 58.88 -39.26
N GLN A 38 11.16 57.63 -38.84
CA GLN A 38 11.41 56.45 -39.68
C GLN A 38 10.23 56.25 -40.64
N ALA A 39 10.54 56.11 -41.93
CA ALA A 39 9.57 55.85 -42.98
C ALA A 39 9.31 54.35 -43.15
N HIS A 40 8.03 53.97 -43.22
CA HIS A 40 7.55 52.61 -43.43
C HIS A 40 6.61 52.58 -44.64
N THR A 41 6.84 51.67 -45.59
CA THR A 41 5.97 51.49 -46.76
C THR A 41 4.90 50.45 -46.44
N LEU A 42 3.64 50.88 -46.33
CA LEU A 42 2.52 50.06 -45.87
C LEU A 42 1.38 50.06 -46.88
N HIS A 43 0.69 48.93 -47.01
CA HIS A 43 -0.58 48.88 -47.72
C HIS A 43 -1.69 49.35 -46.77
N PRO A 44 -2.76 50.04 -47.22
CA PRO A 44 -3.87 50.45 -46.35
C PRO A 44 -4.60 49.33 -45.59
N ARG A 45 -4.31 48.06 -45.91
CA ARG A 45 -4.84 46.89 -45.19
C ARG A 45 -4.01 46.53 -43.95
N ASP A 46 -2.81 47.07 -43.86
CA ASP A 46 -1.89 46.86 -42.73
C ASP A 46 -2.17 47.84 -41.58
N PHE A 47 -3.08 48.80 -41.80
CA PHE A 47 -3.54 49.73 -40.77
C PHE A 47 -4.54 49.03 -39.86
N THR A 48 -4.23 49.03 -38.55
CA THR A 48 -5.10 48.49 -37.50
C THR A 48 -6.05 49.54 -36.94
N TYR A 49 -5.73 50.82 -37.11
CA TYR A 49 -6.58 51.96 -36.76
C TYR A 49 -6.22 53.19 -37.60
N GLU A 50 -7.18 54.09 -37.82
CA GLU A 50 -7.01 55.39 -38.45
C GLU A 50 -7.73 56.42 -37.58
N ALA A 51 -6.99 57.42 -37.07
CA ALA A 51 -7.54 58.44 -36.18
C ALA A 51 -8.27 59.51 -36.98
N SER A 52 -9.41 59.96 -36.47
CA SER A 52 -10.22 61.01 -37.08
C SER A 52 -9.54 62.39 -36.94
N GLY A 53 -8.94 62.91 -38.01
CA GLY A 53 -8.35 64.26 -38.00
C GLY A 53 -7.38 64.48 -39.16
N GLU A 54 -7.19 65.74 -39.56
CA GLU A 54 -6.31 66.13 -40.66
C GLU A 54 -5.09 66.91 -40.15
N GLY A 55 -3.94 66.71 -40.80
CA GLY A 55 -2.76 67.56 -40.59
C GLY A 55 -1.83 67.17 -39.44
N PHE A 56 -1.88 65.92 -38.95
CA PHE A 56 -0.93 65.43 -37.95
C PHE A 56 0.50 65.50 -38.49
N LYS A 57 1.46 65.79 -37.60
CA LYS A 57 2.90 65.66 -37.87
C LYS A 57 3.48 64.53 -37.03
N PRO A 58 4.54 63.85 -37.50
CA PRO A 58 5.23 62.84 -36.69
C PRO A 58 5.68 63.35 -35.31
N THR A 59 5.92 64.66 -35.16
CA THR A 59 6.25 65.33 -33.90
C THR A 59 5.10 65.36 -32.89
N ASP A 60 3.87 65.18 -33.33
CA ASP A 60 2.66 65.31 -32.50
C ASP A 60 2.30 63.95 -31.86
N ILE A 61 2.84 62.85 -32.39
CA ILE A 61 2.58 61.47 -31.93
C ILE A 61 2.88 61.28 -30.42
N PRO A 62 4.01 61.75 -29.86
CA PRO A 62 4.29 61.55 -28.44
C PRO A 62 3.29 62.25 -27.50
N GLN A 63 2.80 63.43 -27.89
CA GLN A 63 1.77 64.14 -27.12
C GLN A 63 0.43 63.41 -27.23
N PHE A 64 0.05 63.03 -28.44
CA PHE A 64 -1.17 62.26 -28.71
C PHE A 64 -1.23 60.94 -27.93
N LEU A 65 -0.12 60.20 -27.89
CA LEU A 65 -0.02 58.96 -27.11
C LEU A 65 -0.20 59.20 -25.62
N ARG A 66 0.42 60.24 -25.06
CA ARG A 66 0.28 60.57 -23.64
C ARG A 66 -1.16 60.91 -23.28
N GLU A 67 -1.80 61.75 -24.09
CA GLU A 67 -3.21 62.12 -23.90
C GLU A 67 -4.14 60.90 -23.96
N ALA A 68 -3.84 59.92 -24.84
CA ALA A 68 -4.60 58.68 -24.91
C ALA A 68 -4.31 57.74 -23.73
N GLU A 69 -3.04 57.55 -23.36
CA GLU A 69 -2.58 56.66 -22.27
C GLU A 69 -3.21 57.02 -20.93
N ASP A 70 -3.37 58.32 -20.63
CA ASP A 70 -4.02 58.82 -19.41
C ASP A 70 -5.49 58.35 -19.27
N HIS A 71 -6.10 57.88 -20.35
CA HIS A 71 -7.52 57.46 -20.41
C HIS A 71 -7.72 55.96 -20.67
N ILE A 72 -6.64 55.16 -20.77
CA ILE A 72 -6.74 53.70 -20.94
C ILE A 72 -6.86 53.04 -19.56
N ASP A 73 -8.10 52.88 -19.09
CA ASP A 73 -8.45 52.09 -17.90
C ASP A 73 -9.31 50.87 -18.28
N PRO A 74 -8.76 49.64 -18.26
CA PRO A 74 -9.53 48.44 -18.60
C PRO A 74 -10.79 48.20 -17.75
N SER A 75 -10.85 48.73 -16.52
CA SER A 75 -12.03 48.57 -15.66
C SER A 75 -13.25 49.33 -16.17
N SER A 76 -13.05 50.36 -16.99
CA SER A 76 -14.14 51.15 -17.57
C SER A 76 -14.97 50.38 -18.59
N LEU A 77 -14.42 49.28 -19.15
CA LEU A 77 -15.11 48.45 -20.13
C LEU A 77 -16.29 47.68 -19.55
N GLU A 78 -16.26 47.32 -18.28
CA GLU A 78 -17.37 46.62 -17.61
C GLU A 78 -18.63 47.50 -17.60
N ILE A 79 -18.45 48.77 -17.21
CA ILE A 79 -19.53 49.77 -17.20
C ILE A 79 -20.05 50.01 -18.62
N ALA A 80 -19.14 50.19 -19.59
CA ALA A 80 -19.54 50.40 -20.98
C ALA A 80 -20.30 49.20 -21.55
N TRP A 81 -19.89 48.00 -21.17
CA TRP A 81 -20.53 46.75 -21.57
C TRP A 81 -21.94 46.62 -21.00
N GLU A 82 -22.16 46.95 -19.73
CA GLU A 82 -23.50 46.95 -19.12
C GLU A 82 -24.45 47.88 -19.89
N PHE A 83 -24.04 49.13 -20.10
CA PHE A 83 -24.86 50.12 -20.82
C PHE A 83 -25.19 49.68 -22.26
N LEU A 84 -24.19 49.22 -23.02
CA LEU A 84 -24.39 48.81 -24.41
C LEU A 84 -25.17 47.49 -24.52
N SER A 85 -25.04 46.60 -23.54
CA SER A 85 -25.83 45.36 -23.46
C SER A 85 -27.31 45.64 -23.20
N GLU A 86 -27.63 46.54 -22.27
CA GLU A 86 -29.01 46.96 -21.99
C GLU A 86 -29.65 47.66 -23.20
N ALA A 87 -28.88 48.50 -23.89
CA ALA A 87 -29.34 49.22 -25.07
C ALA A 87 -29.45 48.32 -26.32
N GLY A 88 -28.80 47.15 -26.34
CA GLY A 88 -28.71 46.29 -27.52
C GLY A 88 -27.88 46.91 -28.65
N GLU A 89 -26.93 47.78 -28.29
CA GLU A 89 -26.13 48.56 -29.23
C GLU A 89 -24.71 48.01 -29.39
N SER A 90 -24.09 48.29 -30.55
CA SER A 90 -22.69 47.99 -30.81
C SER A 90 -21.87 49.27 -30.79
N ALA A 91 -20.61 49.19 -30.40
CA ALA A 91 -19.71 50.34 -30.36
C ALA A 91 -18.65 50.30 -31.46
N ASP A 92 -18.28 51.46 -31.98
CA ASP A 92 -16.99 51.69 -32.60
C ASP A 92 -16.13 52.55 -31.65
N PRO A 93 -14.82 52.75 -31.93
CA PRO A 93 -13.97 53.53 -31.04
C PRO A 93 -14.47 54.95 -30.77
N ALA A 94 -15.15 55.59 -31.73
CA ALA A 94 -15.70 56.93 -31.54
C ALA A 94 -16.95 56.92 -30.65
N SER A 95 -17.87 55.98 -30.85
CA SER A 95 -19.06 55.86 -30.00
C SER A 95 -18.69 55.41 -28.57
N LEU A 96 -17.68 54.55 -28.42
CA LEU A 96 -17.19 54.14 -27.10
C LEU A 96 -16.47 55.31 -26.39
N ALA A 97 -15.68 56.11 -27.11
CA ALA A 97 -15.06 57.30 -26.52
C ALA A 97 -16.11 58.32 -26.03
N LEU A 98 -17.18 58.52 -26.80
CA LEU A 98 -18.30 59.35 -26.36
C LEU A 98 -18.97 58.79 -25.10
N LEU A 99 -19.14 57.47 -25.02
CA LEU A 99 -19.76 56.81 -23.85
C LEU A 99 -18.87 56.89 -22.60
N LEU A 100 -17.57 56.61 -22.73
CA LEU A 100 -16.63 56.54 -21.61
C LEU A 100 -16.14 57.91 -21.15
N PHE A 101 -15.92 58.83 -22.08
CA PHE A 101 -15.22 60.09 -21.84
C PHE A 101 -16.07 61.33 -22.13
N SER A 102 -17.30 61.16 -22.65
CA SER A 102 -18.15 62.25 -23.11
C SER A 102 -17.51 63.16 -24.18
N ASP A 103 -16.48 62.65 -24.87
CA ASP A 103 -15.73 63.37 -25.90
C ASP A 103 -15.25 62.37 -26.98
N GLN A 104 -15.21 62.83 -28.23
CA GLN A 104 -14.77 62.08 -29.42
C GLN A 104 -13.49 62.67 -30.01
N SER A 105 -12.69 63.37 -29.20
CA SER A 105 -11.39 63.85 -29.62
C SER A 105 -10.50 62.69 -30.08
N PRO A 106 -9.57 62.92 -31.02
CA PRO A 106 -8.90 61.83 -31.72
C PRO A 106 -8.04 60.95 -30.79
N SER A 107 -7.46 61.52 -29.72
CA SER A 107 -6.71 60.80 -28.70
C SER A 107 -7.60 59.90 -27.84
N LEU A 108 -8.80 60.35 -27.49
CA LEU A 108 -9.79 59.55 -26.74
C LEU A 108 -10.41 58.43 -27.58
N CYS A 109 -10.68 58.68 -28.86
CA CYS A 109 -11.10 57.62 -29.79
C CYS A 109 -10.02 56.55 -29.94
N TYR A 110 -8.73 56.94 -29.92
CA TYR A 110 -7.63 55.99 -29.92
C TYR A 110 -7.52 55.23 -28.59
N ALA A 111 -7.73 55.88 -27.43
CA ALA A 111 -7.80 55.21 -26.14
C ALA A 111 -8.92 54.14 -26.11
N ALA A 112 -10.12 54.48 -26.60
CA ALA A 112 -11.23 53.54 -26.75
C ALA A 112 -10.91 52.39 -27.72
N HIS A 113 -10.22 52.66 -28.84
CA HIS A 113 -9.73 51.61 -29.74
C HIS A 113 -8.77 50.65 -29.03
N ARG A 114 -7.81 51.18 -28.26
CA ARG A 114 -6.85 50.37 -27.49
C ARG A 114 -7.56 49.48 -26.47
N LEU A 115 -8.52 50.02 -25.73
CA LEU A 115 -9.34 49.26 -24.78
C LEU A 115 -10.09 48.11 -25.46
N LEU A 116 -10.77 48.38 -26.59
CA LEU A 116 -11.50 47.35 -27.34
C LEU A 116 -10.60 46.32 -28.01
N ALA A 117 -9.43 46.73 -28.50
CA ALA A 117 -8.48 45.86 -29.18
C ALA A 117 -7.79 44.88 -28.20
N ASP A 118 -7.54 45.31 -26.97
CA ASP A 118 -6.92 44.48 -25.93
C ASP A 118 -7.95 43.71 -25.08
N ASP A 119 -9.25 44.01 -25.21
CA ASP A 119 -10.33 43.34 -24.50
C ASP A 119 -10.54 41.89 -24.95
N LYS A 120 -10.65 41.01 -23.97
CA LYS A 120 -10.92 39.58 -24.16
C LYS A 120 -12.19 39.11 -23.44
N ILE A 121 -12.83 40.00 -22.68
CA ILE A 121 -13.85 39.64 -21.70
C ILE A 121 -15.22 40.15 -22.14
N PHE A 122 -15.34 41.43 -22.49
CA PHE A 122 -16.64 42.12 -22.56
C PHE A 122 -17.20 42.26 -23.98
N PHE A 123 -16.35 42.47 -24.97
CA PHE A 123 -16.70 42.79 -26.35
C PHE A 123 -16.14 41.76 -27.33
N LYS A 124 -16.79 41.67 -28.48
CA LYS A 124 -16.37 40.83 -29.61
C LYS A 124 -16.38 41.67 -30.88
N GLN A 125 -15.27 41.66 -31.62
CA GLN A 125 -15.17 42.36 -32.89
C GLN A 125 -16.01 41.68 -33.98
N LYS A 126 -16.78 42.48 -34.72
CA LYS A 126 -17.59 42.06 -35.88
C LYS A 126 -17.50 43.12 -36.98
N GLY A 127 -16.60 42.90 -37.94
CA GLY A 127 -16.26 43.91 -38.93
C GLY A 127 -15.54 45.09 -38.28
N ALA A 128 -16.05 46.31 -38.50
CA ALA A 128 -15.49 47.55 -37.95
C ALA A 128 -16.08 47.97 -36.59
N ARG A 129 -17.03 47.20 -36.03
CA ARG A 129 -17.69 47.47 -34.75
C ARG A 129 -17.44 46.34 -33.75
N TYR A 130 -17.71 46.62 -32.48
CA TYR A 130 -17.60 45.71 -31.35
C TYR A 130 -18.99 45.51 -30.75
N GLU A 131 -19.43 44.27 -30.66
CA GLU A 131 -20.70 43.90 -30.04
C GLU A 131 -20.43 43.46 -28.59
N PRO A 132 -21.26 43.90 -27.60
CA PRO A 132 -21.15 43.39 -26.25
C PRO A 132 -21.47 41.89 -26.22
N ARG A 133 -20.69 41.11 -25.46
CA ARG A 133 -20.92 39.69 -25.27
C ARG A 133 -22.13 39.47 -24.35
N PRO A 134 -22.89 38.37 -24.50
CA PRO A 134 -23.95 38.05 -23.56
C PRO A 134 -23.42 37.90 -22.13
N ALA A 135 -24.21 38.30 -21.11
CA ALA A 135 -23.83 38.21 -19.70
C ALA A 135 -23.33 36.81 -19.29
N ALA A 136 -24.01 35.75 -19.71
CA ALA A 136 -23.57 34.37 -19.45
C ALA A 136 -22.16 34.08 -20.00
N GLN A 137 -21.80 34.63 -21.16
CA GLN A 137 -20.48 34.46 -21.75
C GLN A 137 -19.41 35.28 -21.01
N VAL A 138 -19.73 36.50 -20.55
CA VAL A 138 -18.83 37.34 -19.75
C VAL A 138 -18.54 36.66 -18.40
N GLU A 139 -19.58 36.19 -17.70
CA GLU A 139 -19.44 35.42 -16.46
C GLU A 139 -18.57 34.17 -16.66
N ASP A 140 -18.76 33.43 -17.75
CA ASP A 140 -17.94 32.26 -18.08
C ASP A 140 -16.46 32.62 -18.28
N LEU A 141 -16.17 33.69 -19.03
CA LEU A 141 -14.80 34.16 -19.29
C LEU A 141 -14.13 34.68 -18.01
N GLN A 142 -14.83 35.48 -17.21
CA GLN A 142 -14.32 35.95 -15.91
C GLN A 142 -14.04 34.77 -14.97
N ARG A 143 -14.94 33.78 -14.88
CA ARG A 143 -14.72 32.56 -14.11
C ARG A 143 -13.52 31.75 -14.61
N GLN A 144 -13.30 31.67 -15.92
CA GLN A 144 -12.14 31.00 -16.50
C GLN A 144 -10.83 31.71 -16.11
N ILE A 145 -10.75 33.03 -16.30
CA ILE A 145 -9.56 33.83 -15.94
C ILE A 145 -9.27 33.75 -14.44
N GLN A 146 -10.30 33.83 -13.60
CA GLN A 146 -10.14 33.71 -12.15
C GLN A 146 -9.60 32.33 -11.76
N ARG A 147 -10.14 31.25 -12.35
CA ARG A 147 -9.65 29.88 -12.13
C ARG A 147 -8.20 29.69 -12.59
N GLU A 148 -7.83 30.25 -13.74
CA GLU A 148 -6.45 30.19 -14.25
C GLU A 148 -5.48 30.95 -13.34
N THR A 149 -5.86 32.17 -12.93
CA THR A 149 -5.07 33.00 -12.01
C THR A 149 -4.89 32.29 -10.67
N GLN A 150 -5.96 31.72 -10.12
CA GLN A 150 -5.89 30.95 -8.88
C GLN A 150 -4.99 29.72 -9.03
N ARG A 151 -5.12 28.93 -10.11
CA ARG A 151 -4.25 27.78 -10.38
C ARG A 151 -2.78 28.17 -10.48
N GLN A 152 -2.48 29.31 -11.11
CA GLN A 152 -1.12 29.82 -11.24
C GLN A 152 -0.54 30.28 -9.91
N GLN A 153 -1.35 30.94 -9.07
CA GLN A 153 -0.97 31.32 -7.71
C GLN A 153 -0.69 30.09 -6.85
N GLU A 154 -1.59 29.10 -6.86
CA GLU A 154 -1.42 27.85 -6.13
C GLU A 154 -0.19 27.06 -6.61
N TRP A 155 0.04 27.01 -7.93
CA TRP A 155 1.25 26.40 -8.49
C TRP A 155 2.53 27.08 -8.00
N THR A 156 2.56 28.40 -8.07
CA THR A 156 3.74 29.19 -7.66
C THR A 156 4.00 29.03 -6.15
N SER A 157 2.94 29.05 -5.35
CA SER A 157 2.99 28.80 -3.91
C SER A 157 3.55 27.40 -3.62
N PHE A 158 2.99 26.36 -4.24
CA PHE A 158 3.42 24.98 -4.06
C PHE A 158 4.90 24.78 -4.42
N ILE A 159 5.35 25.25 -5.58
CA ILE A 159 6.75 25.11 -6.01
C ILE A 159 7.70 25.86 -5.07
N THR A 160 7.29 27.02 -4.55
CA THR A 160 8.09 27.78 -3.58
C THR A 160 8.25 26.99 -2.29
N LYS A 161 7.13 26.51 -1.71
CA LYS A 161 7.13 25.67 -0.51
C LYS A 161 7.97 24.40 -0.70
N ALA A 162 7.78 23.71 -1.82
CA ALA A 162 8.51 22.48 -2.12
C ALA A 162 10.02 22.73 -2.24
N ARG A 163 10.46 23.82 -2.86
CA ARG A 163 11.90 24.18 -2.91
C ARG A 163 12.47 24.50 -1.53
N GLN A 164 11.70 25.17 -0.67
CA GLN A 164 12.10 25.43 0.72
C GLN A 164 12.25 24.12 1.51
N ALA A 165 11.29 23.19 1.35
CA ALA A 165 11.38 21.87 1.96
C ALA A 165 12.59 21.07 1.46
N LEU A 166 12.87 21.08 0.16
CA LEU A 166 14.08 20.46 -0.42
C LEU A 166 15.39 21.09 0.09
N ALA A 167 15.35 22.36 0.54
CA ALA A 167 16.47 23.03 1.18
C ALA A 167 16.60 22.73 2.69
N GLY A 168 15.71 21.89 3.25
CA GLY A 168 15.72 21.45 4.65
C GLY A 168 14.83 22.27 5.59
N GLU A 169 13.99 23.17 5.07
CA GLU A 169 13.03 23.91 5.91
C GLU A 169 11.81 23.05 6.26
N THR A 170 11.32 23.12 7.50
CA THR A 170 10.08 22.45 7.89
C THR A 170 8.86 23.20 7.32
N ILE A 171 8.10 22.53 6.45
CA ILE A 171 6.91 23.10 5.80
C ILE A 171 5.65 22.43 6.33
N ILE A 172 4.61 23.24 6.56
CA ILE A 172 3.25 22.77 6.81
C ILE A 172 2.48 22.79 5.49
N TRP A 173 2.08 21.61 5.02
CA TRP A 173 1.34 21.44 3.79
C TRP A 173 -0.15 21.77 3.98
N GLU A 174 -0.73 22.50 3.03
CA GLU A 174 -2.15 22.88 3.04
C GLU A 174 -2.99 21.93 2.19
N LYS A 175 -4.32 21.99 2.34
CA LYS A 175 -5.26 21.20 1.52
C LYS A 175 -5.13 21.49 0.02
N SER A 176 -4.72 22.71 -0.35
CA SER A 176 -4.46 23.14 -1.73
C SER A 176 -3.22 22.48 -2.35
N ASP A 177 -2.27 22.02 -1.52
CA ASP A 177 -1.04 21.37 -1.97
C ASP A 177 -1.26 19.88 -2.28
N ARG A 178 -2.23 19.26 -1.59
CA ARG A 178 -2.50 17.81 -1.63
C ARG A 178 -2.65 17.23 -3.04
N PRO A 179 -3.38 17.84 -4.00
CA PRO A 179 -3.51 17.27 -5.35
C PRO A 179 -2.16 17.10 -6.08
N ARG A 180 -1.20 18.00 -5.84
CA ARG A 180 0.13 17.96 -6.47
C ARG A 180 1.03 16.93 -5.79
N LEU A 181 0.92 16.80 -4.47
CA LEU A 181 1.59 15.74 -3.72
C LEU A 181 1.09 14.35 -4.13
N GLU A 182 -0.22 14.18 -4.31
CA GLU A 182 -0.83 12.92 -4.76
C GLU A 182 -0.37 12.50 -6.16
N VAL A 183 -0.12 13.47 -7.04
CA VAL A 183 0.45 13.22 -8.37
C VAL A 183 1.88 12.66 -8.26
N LEU A 184 2.70 13.18 -7.34
CA LEU A 184 4.04 12.64 -7.05
C LEU A 184 3.96 11.26 -6.40
N GLU A 185 3.08 11.07 -5.41
CA GLU A 185 2.83 9.78 -4.76
C GLU A 185 2.48 8.71 -5.81
N ARG A 186 1.60 9.03 -6.76
CA ARG A 186 1.22 8.12 -7.85
C ARG A 186 2.37 7.76 -8.79
N LEU A 187 3.22 8.73 -9.17
CA LEU A 187 4.39 8.43 -10.00
C LEU A 187 5.39 7.54 -9.23
N ALA A 188 5.60 7.79 -7.95
CA ALA A 188 6.48 6.96 -7.13
C ALA A 188 5.95 5.53 -6.94
N LEU A 189 4.62 5.36 -6.82
CA LEU A 189 3.99 4.05 -6.68
C LEU A 189 3.92 3.28 -8.00
N PHE A 190 3.49 3.89 -9.09
CA PHE A 190 3.12 3.17 -10.32
C PHE A 190 4.10 3.40 -11.49
N GLY A 191 5.06 4.30 -11.35
CA GLY A 191 6.03 4.61 -12.40
C GLY A 191 5.35 4.92 -13.74
N ASP A 192 5.72 4.18 -14.78
CA ASP A 192 5.20 4.38 -16.13
C ASP A 192 3.70 4.04 -16.28
N GLU A 193 3.11 3.27 -15.35
CA GLU A 193 1.67 2.97 -15.34
C GLU A 193 0.83 4.10 -14.71
N SER A 194 1.47 5.17 -14.22
CA SER A 194 0.76 6.31 -13.61
C SER A 194 -0.05 7.10 -14.64
N SER A 195 -1.35 7.27 -14.38
CA SER A 195 -2.26 8.07 -15.23
C SER A 195 -1.93 9.57 -15.24
N GLN A 196 -1.16 10.05 -14.26
CA GLN A 196 -0.80 11.47 -14.09
C GLN A 196 0.70 11.74 -14.31
N ARG A 197 1.39 10.82 -15.03
CA ARG A 197 2.84 10.89 -15.29
C ARG A 197 3.30 12.26 -15.83
N THR A 198 2.59 12.84 -16.80
CA THR A 198 2.97 14.14 -17.38
C THR A 198 2.98 15.26 -16.34
N GLN A 199 1.95 15.34 -15.50
CA GLN A 199 1.85 16.35 -14.45
C GLN A 199 2.93 16.14 -13.38
N ALA A 200 3.23 14.88 -13.05
CA ALA A 200 4.30 14.57 -12.10
C ALA A 200 5.68 14.99 -12.65
N ILE A 201 5.94 14.75 -13.93
CA ILE A 201 7.18 15.18 -14.59
C ILE A 201 7.29 16.70 -14.60
N GLU A 202 6.22 17.43 -14.92
CA GLU A 202 6.21 18.90 -14.87
C GLU A 202 6.55 19.43 -13.47
N ILE A 203 6.05 18.78 -12.42
CA ILE A 203 6.40 19.12 -11.03
C ILE A 203 7.88 18.83 -10.77
N LEU A 204 8.37 17.63 -11.10
CA LEU A 204 9.76 17.23 -10.84
C LEU A 204 10.77 18.11 -11.59
N ASP A 205 10.48 18.44 -12.86
CA ASP A 205 11.29 19.35 -13.66
C ASP A 205 11.32 20.76 -13.03
N ALA A 206 10.18 21.26 -12.55
CA ALA A 206 10.10 22.54 -11.85
C ALA A 206 10.87 22.53 -10.51
N LEU A 207 11.02 21.37 -9.88
CA LEU A 207 11.82 21.18 -8.66
C LEU A 207 13.30 20.88 -8.95
N GLY A 208 13.68 20.60 -10.20
CA GLY A 208 15.05 20.21 -10.56
C GLY A 208 15.42 18.79 -10.12
N VAL A 209 14.43 17.91 -9.93
CA VAL A 209 14.60 16.51 -9.54
C VAL A 209 14.49 15.61 -10.77
N SER A 210 15.15 14.45 -10.76
CA SER A 210 15.04 13.47 -11.85
C SER A 210 13.57 13.10 -12.14
N PRO A 211 13.09 13.20 -13.40
CA PRO A 211 11.69 12.94 -13.75
C PRO A 211 11.40 11.43 -13.88
N THR A 212 11.69 10.68 -12.81
CA THR A 212 11.53 9.22 -12.73
C THR A 212 10.74 8.83 -11.47
N ALA A 213 10.29 7.57 -11.39
CA ALA A 213 9.63 7.06 -10.18
C ALA A 213 10.55 7.14 -8.94
N ALA A 214 11.84 6.87 -9.12
CA ALA A 214 12.85 7.03 -8.07
C ALA A 214 13.00 8.51 -7.66
N GLY A 215 13.08 9.43 -8.62
CA GLY A 215 13.14 10.86 -8.31
C GLY A 215 11.86 11.38 -7.62
N ALA A 216 10.69 10.87 -7.96
CA ALA A 216 9.45 11.17 -7.25
C ALA A 216 9.48 10.68 -5.80
N PHE A 217 9.97 9.47 -5.57
CA PHE A 217 10.17 8.92 -4.22
C PHE A 217 11.15 9.79 -3.42
N ASP A 218 12.33 10.07 -3.97
CA ASP A 218 13.37 10.88 -3.32
C ASP A 218 12.85 12.28 -2.99
N ALA A 219 12.05 12.88 -3.88
CA ALA A 219 11.37 14.14 -3.61
C ALA A 219 10.42 14.01 -2.42
N LEU A 220 9.54 12.99 -2.38
CA LEU A 220 8.59 12.79 -1.26
C LEU A 220 9.31 12.60 0.08
N VAL A 221 10.46 11.92 0.09
CA VAL A 221 11.31 11.79 1.28
C VAL A 221 11.90 13.13 1.69
N ALA A 222 12.50 13.87 0.75
CA ALA A 222 13.08 15.18 1.02
C ALA A 222 12.04 16.24 1.42
N LEU A 223 10.79 16.08 1.00
CA LEU A 223 9.65 16.91 1.42
C LEU A 223 9.12 16.53 2.81
N GLY A 224 9.67 15.49 3.46
CA GLY A 224 9.27 15.02 4.78
C GLY A 224 7.92 14.30 4.81
N LEU A 225 7.42 13.84 3.65
CA LEU A 225 6.13 13.17 3.53
C LEU A 225 6.24 11.66 3.69
N TRP A 226 7.32 11.07 3.17
CA TRP A 226 7.63 9.65 3.22
C TRP A 226 8.95 9.42 3.97
N SER A 227 9.11 8.24 4.57
CA SER A 227 10.42 7.84 5.09
C SER A 227 11.31 7.29 3.96
N ALA A 228 12.63 7.28 4.16
CA ALA A 228 13.55 6.59 3.24
C ALA A 228 13.21 5.09 3.09
N HIS A 229 12.48 4.55 4.07
CA HIS A 229 12.03 3.18 4.11
C HIS A 229 10.53 2.95 3.85
N GLU A 230 9.87 3.95 3.23
CA GLU A 230 8.44 3.91 3.00
C GLU A 230 8.00 2.61 2.30
N ASN A 231 7.00 1.95 2.88
CA ASN A 231 6.52 0.66 2.40
C ASN A 231 5.62 0.83 1.17
N LEU A 232 6.23 0.78 -0.02
CA LEU A 232 5.52 0.92 -1.29
C LEU A 232 4.55 -0.23 -1.57
N ALA A 233 4.84 -1.45 -1.08
CA ALA A 233 3.92 -2.58 -1.23
C ALA A 233 2.61 -2.32 -0.49
N LEU A 234 2.71 -1.85 0.76
CA LEU A 234 1.55 -1.47 1.56
C LEU A 234 0.80 -0.29 0.93
N ARG A 235 1.50 0.76 0.48
CA ARG A 235 0.89 1.93 -0.18
C ARG A 235 0.15 1.59 -1.47
N ARG A 236 0.59 0.57 -2.21
CA ARG A 236 -0.07 0.07 -3.43
C ARG A 236 -1.28 -0.81 -3.14
N SER A 237 -1.36 -1.38 -1.93
CA SER A 237 -2.43 -2.28 -1.52
C SER A 237 -3.70 -1.52 -1.10
N GLN A 238 -4.81 -2.25 -0.97
CA GLN A 238 -6.06 -1.74 -0.42
C GLN A 238 -6.22 -2.03 1.09
N ILE A 239 -5.14 -2.44 1.76
CA ILE A 239 -5.15 -2.85 3.16
C ILE A 239 -5.45 -1.63 4.06
N PRO A 240 -6.50 -1.69 4.91
CA PRO A 240 -6.81 -0.60 5.83
C PRO A 240 -5.77 -0.51 6.95
N SER A 241 -4.99 0.57 7.00
CA SER A 241 -3.94 0.76 8.02
C SER A 241 -4.45 1.37 9.33
N HIS A 242 -5.61 2.04 9.33
CA HIS A 242 -6.13 2.78 10.49
C HIS A 242 -7.60 2.46 10.77
N PHE A 243 -7.96 2.43 12.05
CA PHE A 243 -9.35 2.35 12.48
C PHE A 243 -9.97 3.76 12.51
N SER A 244 -11.29 3.84 12.30
CA SER A 244 -12.01 5.10 12.48
C SER A 244 -12.12 5.48 13.96
N GLU A 245 -12.15 6.78 14.27
CA GLU A 245 -12.36 7.29 15.64
C GLU A 245 -13.63 6.73 16.30
N ASN A 246 -14.70 6.55 15.52
CA ASN A 246 -15.95 5.96 15.98
C ASN A 246 -15.74 4.51 16.46
N LEU A 247 -14.96 3.72 15.72
CA LEU A 247 -14.69 2.33 16.06
C LEU A 247 -13.77 2.21 17.29
N LEU A 248 -12.76 3.08 17.41
CA LEU A 248 -11.92 3.15 18.59
C LEU A 248 -12.74 3.52 19.84
N THR A 249 -13.67 4.47 19.70
CA THR A 249 -14.60 4.84 20.77
C THR A 249 -15.51 3.68 21.15
N MET A 250 -16.05 2.94 20.16
CA MET A 250 -16.86 1.74 20.40
C MET A 250 -16.06 0.66 21.15
N ALA A 251 -14.80 0.42 20.77
CA ALA A 251 -13.93 -0.53 21.44
C ALA A 251 -13.69 -0.15 22.92
N GLN A 252 -13.42 1.11 23.21
CA GLN A 252 -13.28 1.61 24.58
C GLN A 252 -14.57 1.44 25.40
N GLN A 253 -15.74 1.72 24.80
CA GLN A 253 -17.03 1.51 25.45
C GLN A 253 -17.29 0.03 25.77
N ARG A 254 -16.92 -0.89 24.87
CA ARG A 254 -17.03 -2.34 25.08
C ARG A 254 -16.17 -2.80 26.26
N LEU A 255 -14.97 -2.24 26.44
CA LEU A 255 -14.11 -2.54 27.60
C LEU A 255 -14.73 -2.06 28.93
N GLN A 256 -15.38 -0.89 28.93
CA GLN A 256 -16.02 -0.34 30.14
C GLN A 256 -17.36 -1.01 30.47
N SER A 257 -18.13 -1.37 29.44
CA SER A 257 -19.42 -2.02 29.56
C SER A 257 -19.51 -3.17 28.55
N PRO A 258 -19.01 -4.37 28.92
CA PRO A 258 -19.05 -5.53 28.05
C PRO A 258 -20.49 -5.89 27.63
N PRO A 259 -20.69 -6.37 26.40
CA PRO A 259 -22.00 -6.87 25.98
C PRO A 259 -22.39 -8.11 26.80
N PRO A 260 -23.69 -8.41 26.92
CA PRO A 260 -24.17 -9.64 27.53
C PRO A 260 -23.51 -10.88 26.89
N ASP A 261 -23.14 -11.87 27.70
CA ASP A 261 -22.65 -13.15 27.17
C ASP A 261 -23.81 -13.89 26.50
N PRO A 262 -23.71 -14.25 25.20
CA PRO A 262 -24.64 -15.21 24.63
C PRO A 262 -24.48 -16.59 25.28
N ASP A 263 -23.29 -16.94 25.79
CA ASP A 263 -22.99 -18.24 26.38
C ASP A 263 -23.00 -18.15 27.91
N GLN A 264 -24.19 -18.16 28.53
CA GLN A 264 -24.32 -18.00 29.98
C GLN A 264 -23.82 -19.21 30.80
N GLN A 265 -23.73 -20.40 30.18
CA GLN A 265 -23.35 -21.66 30.83
C GLN A 265 -22.00 -22.16 30.30
N ARG A 266 -20.96 -21.33 30.40
CA ARG A 266 -19.59 -21.73 30.06
C ARG A 266 -19.12 -22.85 30.98
N LEU A 267 -18.48 -23.87 30.40
CA LEU A 267 -17.82 -24.94 31.14
C LEU A 267 -16.63 -24.35 31.92
N ASP A 268 -16.62 -24.54 33.24
CA ASP A 268 -15.53 -24.08 34.09
C ASP A 268 -14.33 -25.05 34.01
N LEU A 269 -13.28 -24.59 33.35
CA LEU A 269 -12.00 -25.28 33.21
C LEU A 269 -10.87 -24.51 33.92
N THR A 270 -11.21 -23.56 34.80
CA THR A 270 -10.23 -22.68 35.49
C THR A 270 -9.33 -23.43 36.48
N HIS A 271 -9.66 -24.69 36.78
CA HIS A 271 -8.90 -25.58 37.64
C HIS A 271 -7.75 -26.31 36.90
N LEU A 272 -7.76 -26.33 35.57
CA LEU A 272 -6.71 -26.95 34.77
C LEU A 272 -5.51 -26.01 34.63
N LYS A 273 -4.30 -26.58 34.60
CA LYS A 273 -3.10 -25.85 34.18
C LYS A 273 -3.16 -25.61 32.68
N VAL A 274 -3.23 -24.33 32.31
CA VAL A 274 -3.29 -23.89 30.91
C VAL A 274 -1.94 -23.27 30.52
N TYR A 275 -1.35 -23.77 29.44
CA TYR A 275 -0.11 -23.28 28.85
C TYR A 275 -0.43 -22.52 27.57
N THR A 276 -0.07 -21.24 27.48
CA THR A 276 -0.04 -20.51 26.20
C THR A 276 1.41 -20.47 25.74
N VAL A 277 1.64 -20.76 24.45
CA VAL A 277 2.99 -20.94 23.89
C VAL A 277 3.11 -20.18 22.58
N ASP A 278 3.86 -19.09 22.60
CA ASP A 278 3.97 -18.15 21.47
C ASP A 278 5.39 -17.60 21.34
N ASP A 279 5.66 -16.80 20.31
CA ASP A 279 6.86 -15.98 20.29
C ASP A 279 6.79 -14.90 21.38
N ALA A 280 7.95 -14.51 21.95
CA ALA A 280 8.02 -13.53 23.04
C ALA A 280 7.33 -12.18 22.73
N SER A 281 7.28 -11.80 21.45
CA SER A 281 6.66 -10.57 20.96
C SER A 281 5.14 -10.64 20.79
N THR A 282 4.51 -11.82 20.86
CA THR A 282 3.07 -12.00 20.65
C THR A 282 2.26 -11.36 21.77
N GLN A 283 1.29 -10.51 21.43
CA GLN A 283 0.40 -9.84 22.41
C GLN A 283 -1.07 -10.29 22.30
N GLU A 284 -1.51 -10.65 21.10
CA GLU A 284 -2.81 -11.25 20.81
C GLU A 284 -2.67 -12.78 20.88
N ILE A 285 -2.98 -13.35 22.05
CA ILE A 285 -2.83 -14.78 22.34
C ILE A 285 -4.16 -15.47 22.04
N ASP A 286 -4.19 -16.24 20.95
CA ASP A 286 -5.37 -16.95 20.49
C ASP A 286 -5.58 -18.31 21.17
N ASP A 287 -4.52 -19.00 21.57
CA ASP A 287 -4.62 -20.41 22.00
C ASP A 287 -3.91 -20.75 23.31
N GLY A 288 -4.43 -21.79 23.97
CA GLY A 288 -3.86 -22.35 25.19
C GLY A 288 -4.18 -23.84 25.30
N LEU A 289 -3.30 -24.59 25.95
CA LEU A 289 -3.32 -26.05 26.00
C LEU A 289 -3.40 -26.55 27.43
N SER A 290 -4.19 -27.59 27.67
CA SER A 290 -4.23 -28.31 28.95
C SER A 290 -4.34 -29.81 28.75
N VAL A 291 -4.02 -30.57 29.80
CA VAL A 291 -4.29 -32.01 29.88
C VAL A 291 -5.09 -32.28 31.14
N GLU A 292 -6.16 -33.06 30.98
CA GLU A 292 -6.98 -33.55 32.08
C GLU A 292 -6.88 -35.07 32.12
N THR A 293 -6.61 -35.65 33.29
CA THR A 293 -6.62 -37.10 33.46
C THR A 293 -7.99 -37.53 33.97
N LEU A 294 -8.71 -38.31 33.16
CA LEU A 294 -10.04 -38.83 33.46
C LEU A 294 -9.95 -40.13 34.29
N GLU A 295 -11.12 -40.71 34.60
CA GLU A 295 -11.23 -42.04 35.20
C GLU A 295 -10.46 -43.09 34.36
N GLU A 296 -9.91 -44.10 35.03
CA GLU A 296 -9.10 -45.17 34.41
C GLU A 296 -7.75 -44.73 33.81
N GLY A 297 -7.35 -43.46 33.99
CA GLY A 297 -6.05 -42.94 33.56
C GLY A 297 -6.01 -42.44 32.12
N THR A 298 -7.16 -42.41 31.44
CA THR A 298 -7.29 -41.82 30.09
C THR A 298 -6.99 -40.32 30.15
N GLN A 299 -6.15 -39.82 29.25
CA GLN A 299 -5.87 -38.38 29.15
C GLN A 299 -6.76 -37.73 28.09
N ARG A 300 -7.38 -36.61 28.48
CA ARG A 300 -8.10 -35.70 27.59
C ARG A 300 -7.25 -34.47 27.36
N LEU A 301 -6.95 -34.21 26.09
CA LEU A 301 -6.29 -32.99 25.64
C LEU A 301 -7.34 -31.90 25.51
N TRP A 302 -7.04 -30.71 26.03
CA TRP A 302 -7.88 -29.54 25.84
C TRP A 302 -7.13 -28.48 25.05
N ILE A 303 -7.71 -28.08 23.92
CA ILE A 303 -7.26 -26.93 23.13
C ILE A 303 -8.25 -25.80 23.34
N HIS A 304 -7.83 -24.75 24.02
CA HIS A 304 -8.63 -23.59 24.36
C HIS A 304 -8.34 -22.48 23.38
N ILE A 305 -9.34 -22.05 22.61
CA ILE A 305 -9.18 -20.93 21.68
C ILE A 305 -9.92 -19.71 22.24
N ALA A 306 -9.29 -18.55 22.22
CA ALA A 306 -9.86 -17.25 22.53
C ALA A 306 -11.26 -17.10 21.91
N ASP A 307 -12.18 -16.49 22.66
CA ASP A 307 -13.57 -16.31 22.22
C ASP A 307 -13.88 -14.83 21.93
N PRO A 308 -13.36 -14.25 20.84
CA PRO A 308 -13.67 -12.88 20.47
C PRO A 308 -15.17 -12.69 20.21
N THR A 309 -15.92 -13.73 19.81
CA THR A 309 -17.38 -13.63 19.60
C THR A 309 -18.17 -13.27 20.87
N ARG A 310 -17.54 -13.30 22.05
CA ARG A 310 -18.08 -12.72 23.29
C ARG A 310 -18.26 -11.19 23.22
N TRP A 311 -17.47 -10.51 22.38
CA TRP A 311 -17.31 -9.06 22.36
C TRP A 311 -18.00 -8.37 21.18
N LEU A 312 -18.43 -9.14 20.17
CA LEU A 312 -19.06 -8.64 18.95
C LEU A 312 -20.37 -9.38 18.65
N VAL A 313 -21.27 -8.69 17.97
CA VAL A 313 -22.52 -9.25 17.46
C VAL A 313 -22.41 -9.31 15.93
N PRO A 314 -22.83 -10.41 15.27
CA PRO A 314 -22.89 -10.46 13.81
C PRO A 314 -23.62 -9.25 13.23
N GLY A 315 -22.95 -8.51 12.35
CA GLY A 315 -23.44 -7.30 11.68
C GLY A 315 -23.19 -5.98 12.41
N ASP A 316 -22.54 -5.98 13.58
CA ASP A 316 -22.11 -4.74 14.24
C ASP A 316 -20.84 -4.13 13.59
N ASP A 317 -20.50 -2.89 13.95
CA ASP A 317 -19.39 -2.16 13.30
C ASP A 317 -18.01 -2.84 13.51
N LEU A 318 -17.82 -3.59 14.61
CA LEU A 318 -16.57 -4.34 14.86
C LEU A 318 -16.48 -5.57 13.96
N ASP A 319 -17.57 -6.32 13.81
CA ASP A 319 -17.65 -7.43 12.86
C ASP A 319 -17.49 -6.94 11.42
N LEU A 320 -18.17 -5.86 11.03
CA LEU A 320 -18.06 -5.30 9.67
C LEU A 320 -16.63 -4.82 9.36
N GLU A 321 -15.93 -4.21 10.31
CA GLU A 321 -14.52 -3.84 10.12
C GLU A 321 -13.62 -5.08 10.07
N ALA A 322 -13.86 -6.10 10.90
CA ALA A 322 -13.11 -7.35 10.86
C ALA A 322 -13.32 -8.08 9.51
N ARG A 323 -14.54 -8.06 8.95
CA ARG A 323 -14.83 -8.53 7.59
C ARG A 323 -14.07 -7.75 6.55
N ARG A 324 -14.00 -6.42 6.68
CA ARG A 324 -13.28 -5.56 5.74
C ARG A 324 -11.77 -5.82 5.75
N ARG A 325 -11.20 -6.08 6.94
CA ARG A 325 -9.77 -6.37 7.13
C ARG A 325 -9.41 -7.82 6.82
N CYS A 326 -10.32 -8.75 7.08
CA CYS A 326 -10.20 -10.22 6.92
C CYS A 326 -9.10 -10.91 7.75
N THR A 327 -7.94 -10.29 7.90
CA THR A 327 -6.80 -10.85 8.64
C THR A 327 -5.89 -9.76 9.20
N THR A 328 -5.15 -10.07 10.27
CA THR A 328 -4.04 -9.24 10.74
C THR A 328 -2.86 -9.38 9.76
N VAL A 329 -2.21 -8.26 9.42
CA VAL A 329 -1.03 -8.22 8.54
C VAL A 329 0.23 -8.04 9.38
N TYR A 330 1.19 -8.95 9.21
CA TYR A 330 2.46 -8.99 9.98
C TYR A 330 3.63 -8.46 9.14
N LEU A 331 4.01 -7.21 9.38
CA LEU A 331 5.13 -6.55 8.70
C LEU A 331 6.39 -6.57 9.60
N PRO A 332 7.60 -6.52 9.02
CA PRO A 332 8.83 -6.36 9.80
C PRO A 332 8.83 -5.12 10.72
N THR A 333 8.11 -4.06 10.34
CA THR A 333 8.02 -2.80 11.10
C THR A 333 6.85 -2.75 12.09
N GLY A 334 6.06 -3.83 12.21
CA GLY A 334 4.91 -3.88 13.11
C GLY A 334 3.71 -4.62 12.54
N ILE A 335 2.56 -4.52 13.22
CA ILE A 335 1.33 -5.23 12.84
C ILE A 335 0.23 -4.27 12.42
N ILE A 336 -0.59 -4.68 11.46
CA ILE A 336 -1.87 -4.05 11.14
C ILE A 336 -2.97 -5.01 11.58
N PRO A 337 -3.54 -4.82 12.79
CA PRO A 337 -4.43 -5.81 13.38
C PRO A 337 -5.81 -5.81 12.73
N MET A 338 -6.48 -6.97 12.78
CA MET A 338 -7.87 -7.13 12.35
C MET A 338 -8.85 -6.40 13.27
N PHE A 339 -8.56 -6.37 14.58
CA PHE A 339 -9.34 -5.66 15.59
C PHE A 339 -8.55 -4.50 16.22
N PRO A 340 -9.23 -3.50 16.83
CA PRO A 340 -8.56 -2.51 17.66
C PRO A 340 -7.67 -3.16 18.71
N VAL A 341 -6.44 -2.66 18.85
CA VAL A 341 -5.38 -3.27 19.68
C VAL A 341 -5.82 -3.48 21.12
N GLU A 342 -6.60 -2.54 21.66
CA GLU A 342 -7.09 -2.58 23.03
C GLU A 342 -8.04 -3.76 23.28
N LEU A 343 -8.80 -4.19 22.26
CA LEU A 343 -9.63 -5.40 22.37
C LEU A 343 -8.80 -6.66 22.12
N ALA A 344 -8.02 -6.67 21.03
CA ALA A 344 -7.27 -7.83 20.56
C ALA A 344 -6.25 -8.33 21.60
N THR A 345 -5.51 -7.41 22.22
CA THR A 345 -4.42 -7.75 23.18
C THR A 345 -4.88 -7.87 24.63
N GLN A 346 -6.12 -7.46 24.92
CA GLN A 346 -6.67 -7.52 26.28
C GLN A 346 -7.89 -8.43 26.34
N ALA A 347 -9.08 -7.87 26.15
CA ALA A 347 -10.37 -8.51 26.35
C ALA A 347 -10.57 -9.82 25.56
N MET A 348 -9.98 -9.91 24.37
CA MET A 348 -10.07 -11.10 23.51
C MET A 348 -8.93 -12.10 23.77
N SER A 349 -7.81 -11.65 24.33
CA SER A 349 -6.57 -12.43 24.49
C SER A 349 -6.64 -13.37 25.70
N LEU A 350 -5.96 -14.53 25.61
CA LEU A 350 -5.81 -15.47 26.72
C LEU A 350 -4.71 -15.01 27.71
N ILE A 351 -5.01 -13.98 28.50
CA ILE A 351 -4.04 -13.36 29.42
C ILE A 351 -3.75 -14.25 30.63
N GLN A 352 -2.45 -14.45 30.91
CA GLN A 352 -1.97 -15.15 32.10
C GLN A 352 -2.57 -14.61 33.40
N GLY A 353 -3.03 -15.54 34.25
CA GLY A 353 -3.56 -15.27 35.58
C GLY A 353 -4.96 -14.66 35.60
N GLN A 354 -5.54 -14.35 34.44
CA GLN A 354 -6.90 -13.83 34.32
C GLN A 354 -7.87 -14.92 33.91
N THR A 355 -9.13 -14.75 34.29
CA THR A 355 -10.21 -15.62 33.85
C THR A 355 -10.64 -15.20 32.44
N CYS A 356 -10.40 -16.07 31.45
CA CYS A 356 -10.62 -15.79 30.03
C CYS A 356 -11.75 -16.65 29.47
N CYS A 357 -12.54 -16.08 28.57
CA CYS A 357 -13.56 -16.79 27.80
C CYS A 357 -12.90 -17.49 26.60
N ALA A 358 -13.19 -18.78 26.41
CA ALA A 358 -12.65 -19.57 25.32
C ALA A 358 -13.70 -20.49 24.70
N LEU A 359 -13.51 -20.85 23.43
CA LEU A 359 -14.11 -22.02 22.80
C LEU A 359 -13.10 -23.18 22.92
N SER A 360 -13.43 -24.18 23.74
CA SER A 360 -12.53 -25.28 24.06
C SER A 360 -12.90 -26.56 23.33
N PHE A 361 -11.87 -27.24 22.81
CA PHE A 361 -11.95 -28.53 22.14
C PHE A 361 -11.30 -29.59 23.04
N GLY A 362 -12.11 -30.46 23.63
CA GLY A 362 -11.65 -31.60 24.44
C GLY A 362 -11.55 -32.84 23.58
N VAL A 363 -10.40 -33.52 23.56
CA VAL A 363 -10.14 -34.66 22.67
C VAL A 363 -9.48 -35.80 23.44
N THR A 364 -9.96 -37.02 23.25
CA THR A 364 -9.23 -38.23 23.63
C THR A 364 -8.74 -38.94 22.38
N LEU A 365 -7.49 -39.39 22.42
CA LEU A 365 -6.86 -40.09 21.30
C LEU A 365 -6.77 -41.58 21.62
N THR A 366 -6.85 -42.40 20.58
CA THR A 366 -6.47 -43.80 20.63
C THR A 366 -4.95 -43.94 20.77
N ASP A 367 -4.47 -45.11 21.16
CA ASP A 367 -3.02 -45.40 21.28
C ASP A 367 -2.24 -45.20 19.96
N THR A 368 -2.93 -45.26 18.81
CA THR A 368 -2.32 -45.01 17.49
C THR A 368 -2.31 -43.54 17.12
N GLY A 369 -3.03 -42.69 17.85
CA GLY A 369 -3.13 -41.25 17.62
C GLY A 369 -4.37 -40.79 16.88
N ASP A 370 -5.32 -41.67 16.51
CA ASP A 370 -6.61 -41.26 15.94
C ASP A 370 -7.55 -40.66 17.00
N ILE A 371 -8.52 -39.84 16.60
CA ILE A 371 -9.55 -39.25 17.49
C ILE A 371 -10.52 -40.34 17.94
N GLN A 372 -10.48 -40.68 19.22
CA GLN A 372 -11.40 -41.62 19.85
C GLN A 372 -12.74 -40.94 20.17
N ASP A 373 -12.69 -39.81 20.88
CA ASP A 373 -13.86 -39.02 21.26
C ASP A 373 -13.50 -37.53 21.31
N TYR A 374 -14.50 -36.66 21.16
CA TYR A 374 -14.30 -35.21 21.23
C TYR A 374 -15.52 -34.47 21.81
N ALA A 375 -15.27 -33.29 22.37
CA ALA A 375 -16.29 -32.35 22.84
C ALA A 375 -15.89 -30.91 22.50
N ILE A 376 -16.89 -30.04 22.25
CA ILE A 376 -16.70 -28.61 21.99
C ILE A 376 -17.57 -27.83 22.97
N HIS A 377 -16.97 -26.92 23.74
CA HIS A 377 -17.67 -26.14 24.76
C HIS A 377 -17.24 -24.67 24.77
N PRO A 378 -18.19 -23.71 24.80
CA PRO A 378 -17.91 -22.41 25.38
C PRO A 378 -17.47 -22.63 26.82
N SER A 379 -16.37 -22.01 27.22
CA SER A 379 -15.65 -22.34 28.45
C SER A 379 -15.05 -21.11 29.09
N MET A 380 -14.69 -21.28 30.37
CA MET A 380 -13.93 -20.32 31.15
C MET A 380 -12.62 -20.99 31.58
N ILE A 381 -11.49 -20.35 31.28
CA ILE A 381 -10.16 -20.86 31.60
C ILE A 381 -9.36 -19.82 32.38
N LYS A 382 -8.26 -20.24 32.98
CA LYS A 382 -7.30 -19.34 33.62
C LYS A 382 -5.88 -19.70 33.18
N PRO A 383 -5.38 -19.09 32.07
CA PRO A 383 -4.01 -19.27 31.59
C PRO A 383 -3.02 -19.21 32.75
N THR A 384 -2.32 -20.32 33.00
CA THR A 384 -1.43 -20.47 34.17
C THR A 384 -0.04 -19.96 33.83
N TYR A 385 0.46 -20.34 32.66
CA TYR A 385 1.77 -19.96 32.15
C TYR A 385 1.65 -19.35 30.76
N ARG A 386 2.38 -18.25 30.56
CA ARG A 386 2.71 -17.74 29.23
C ARG A 386 4.17 -18.08 28.98
N LEU A 387 4.41 -18.98 28.04
CA LEU A 387 5.71 -19.52 27.72
C LEU A 387 6.10 -19.15 26.29
N THR A 388 7.40 -19.06 26.05
CA THR A 388 7.95 -19.03 24.70
C THR A 388 8.17 -20.45 24.18
N TYR A 389 8.34 -20.59 22.86
CA TYR A 389 8.77 -21.86 22.28
C TYR A 389 10.13 -22.34 22.82
N GLU A 390 11.01 -21.41 23.17
CA GLU A 390 12.30 -21.69 23.79
C GLU A 390 12.11 -22.25 25.21
N ASP A 391 11.28 -21.61 26.04
CA ASP A 391 10.96 -22.08 27.40
C ASP A 391 10.43 -23.52 27.37
N VAL A 392 9.49 -23.82 26.46
CA VAL A 392 8.92 -25.16 26.32
C VAL A 392 9.98 -26.16 25.86
N GLY A 393 10.84 -25.77 24.91
CA GLY A 393 11.98 -26.59 24.48
C GLY A 393 12.87 -26.99 25.66
N GLU A 394 13.31 -26.01 26.45
CA GLU A 394 14.15 -26.24 27.63
C GLU A 394 13.45 -27.13 28.68
N ILE A 395 12.17 -26.90 28.96
CA ILE A 395 11.40 -27.71 29.93
C ILE A 395 11.31 -29.18 29.48
N LEU A 396 11.07 -29.41 28.18
CA LEU A 396 10.97 -30.74 27.61
C LEU A 396 12.32 -31.47 27.59
N GLU A 397 13.41 -30.76 27.24
CA GLU A 397 14.77 -31.30 27.22
C GLU A 397 15.27 -31.67 28.63
N LEU A 398 15.04 -30.82 29.62
CA LEU A 398 15.45 -31.06 31.00
C LEU A 398 14.59 -32.13 31.70
N GLY A 399 13.47 -32.53 31.10
CA GLY A 399 12.58 -33.57 31.63
C GLY A 399 12.03 -33.20 33.01
N LEU A 400 11.72 -31.92 33.24
CA LEU A 400 11.30 -31.41 34.54
C LEU A 400 10.02 -32.13 35.01
N LYS A 401 10.16 -32.96 36.05
CA LYS A 401 9.05 -33.74 36.64
C LYS A 401 7.97 -32.88 37.30
N ALA A 402 8.20 -31.58 37.44
CA ALA A 402 7.26 -30.65 38.03
C ALA A 402 6.08 -30.31 37.11
N GLU A 403 6.21 -30.54 35.79
CA GLU A 403 5.18 -30.23 34.79
C GLU A 403 4.78 -31.47 33.96
N PRO A 404 4.14 -32.48 34.59
CA PRO A 404 3.73 -33.71 33.90
C PRO A 404 2.67 -33.47 32.80
N GLU A 405 1.87 -32.40 32.90
CA GLU A 405 0.85 -32.07 31.91
C GLU A 405 1.49 -31.66 30.57
N LEU A 406 2.58 -30.88 30.59
CA LEU A 406 3.30 -30.46 29.39
C LEU A 406 3.99 -31.65 28.70
N GLN A 407 4.53 -32.59 29.48
CA GLN A 407 5.05 -33.87 28.96
C GLN A 407 3.94 -34.70 28.30
N GLY A 408 2.74 -34.71 28.88
CA GLY A 408 1.55 -35.33 28.27
C GLY A 408 1.20 -34.71 26.92
N LEU A 409 1.18 -33.37 26.82
CA LEU A 409 0.96 -32.67 25.55
C LEU A 409 1.99 -33.06 24.50
N ALA A 410 3.28 -33.03 24.85
CA ALA A 410 4.37 -33.38 23.94
C ALA A 410 4.28 -34.83 23.46
N HIS A 411 3.97 -35.76 24.37
CA HIS A 411 3.78 -37.17 24.04
C HIS A 411 2.65 -37.36 23.02
N TRP A 412 1.46 -36.83 23.30
CA TRP A 412 0.32 -36.99 22.42
C TRP A 412 0.45 -36.24 21.10
N ALA A 413 1.13 -35.09 21.08
CA ALA A 413 1.49 -34.40 19.84
C ALA A 413 2.36 -35.31 18.95
N GLN A 414 3.37 -35.97 19.52
CA GLN A 414 4.22 -36.90 18.77
C GLN A 414 3.45 -38.11 18.25
N VAL A 415 2.57 -38.69 19.07
CA VAL A 415 1.70 -39.81 18.66
C VAL A 415 0.77 -39.38 17.52
N ARG A 416 0.13 -38.21 17.64
CA ARG A 416 -0.74 -37.65 16.60
C ARG A 416 0.02 -37.36 15.30
N SER A 417 1.22 -36.79 15.40
CA SER A 417 2.06 -36.50 14.24
C SER A 417 2.40 -37.77 13.45
N ARG A 418 2.84 -38.83 14.15
CA ARG A 418 3.11 -40.14 13.53
C ARG A 418 1.86 -40.71 12.88
N TRP A 419 0.70 -40.60 13.52
CA TRP A 419 -0.56 -41.02 12.93
C TRP A 419 -0.83 -40.29 11.61
N ARG A 420 -0.71 -38.95 11.57
CA ARG A 420 -0.93 -38.17 10.34
C ARG A 420 0.04 -38.57 9.22
N VAL A 421 1.30 -38.87 9.55
CA VAL A 421 2.27 -39.41 8.57
C VAL A 421 1.79 -40.73 7.97
N THR A 422 1.21 -41.64 8.77
CA THR A 422 0.60 -42.88 8.23
C THR A 422 -0.62 -42.61 7.34
N GLN A 423 -1.27 -41.45 7.47
CA GLN A 423 -2.35 -40.98 6.60
C GLN A 423 -1.86 -40.21 5.37
N GLY A 424 -0.54 -40.13 5.17
CA GLY A 424 0.10 -39.47 4.03
C GLY A 424 0.34 -37.97 4.22
N ALA A 425 0.38 -37.47 5.46
CA ALA A 425 0.82 -36.11 5.74
C ALA A 425 2.26 -35.88 5.26
N ILE A 426 2.52 -34.66 4.79
CA ILE A 426 3.80 -34.25 4.21
C ILE A 426 4.38 -33.19 5.14
N SER A 427 5.59 -33.43 5.63
CA SER A 427 6.38 -32.47 6.42
C SER A 427 7.50 -31.92 5.56
N ILE A 428 7.73 -30.62 5.65
CA ILE A 428 8.73 -29.87 4.90
C ILE A 428 9.43 -28.98 5.92
N ASN A 429 10.73 -29.20 6.13
CA ASN A 429 11.49 -28.55 7.19
C ASN A 429 12.51 -27.62 6.54
N MET A 430 12.07 -26.41 6.24
CA MET A 430 12.90 -25.35 5.67
C MET A 430 13.08 -24.25 6.72
N PRO A 431 14.29 -23.69 6.89
CA PRO A 431 14.50 -22.52 7.73
C PRO A 431 13.63 -21.36 7.26
N GLU A 432 13.02 -20.64 8.20
CA GLU A 432 12.24 -19.44 7.92
C GLU A 432 12.83 -18.23 8.62
N SER A 433 12.91 -17.10 7.91
CA SER A 433 13.39 -15.84 8.49
C SER A 433 12.28 -15.08 9.21
N ASN A 434 12.50 -14.73 10.49
CA ASN A 434 11.73 -13.71 11.20
C ASN A 434 12.50 -12.38 11.16
N ILE A 435 11.93 -11.38 10.47
CA ILE A 435 12.59 -10.07 10.30
C ILE A 435 11.84 -9.05 11.14
N LYS A 436 12.55 -8.40 12.06
CA LYS A 436 12.03 -7.31 12.90
C LYS A 436 12.83 -6.03 12.65
N VAL A 437 12.12 -4.90 12.61
CA VAL A 437 12.69 -3.60 12.28
C VAL A 437 12.24 -2.57 13.31
N SER A 438 13.23 -1.89 13.91
CA SER A 438 13.02 -0.74 14.78
C SER A 438 13.42 0.51 14.01
N GLU A 439 12.45 1.24 13.47
CA GLU A 439 12.73 2.50 12.74
C GLU A 439 13.30 3.58 13.67
N ALA A 440 12.95 3.56 14.96
CA ALA A 440 13.45 4.51 15.95
C ALA A 440 14.93 4.29 16.30
N GLU A 441 15.37 3.03 16.32
CA GLU A 441 16.76 2.65 16.63
C GLU A 441 17.58 2.38 15.35
N ASP A 442 16.97 2.54 14.17
CA ASP A 442 17.53 2.21 12.86
C ASP A 442 18.14 0.80 12.81
N GLN A 443 17.46 -0.16 13.43
CA GLN A 443 17.94 -1.55 13.57
C GLN A 443 17.07 -2.54 12.77
N ILE A 444 17.74 -3.49 12.12
CA ILE A 444 17.12 -4.64 11.46
C ILE A 444 17.69 -5.91 12.11
N ALA A 445 16.82 -6.74 12.66
CA ALA A 445 17.15 -8.05 13.20
C ALA A 445 16.54 -9.14 12.32
N ILE A 446 17.32 -10.17 12.00
CA ILE A 446 16.86 -11.37 11.31
C ILE A 446 17.18 -12.55 12.22
N GLU A 447 16.14 -13.28 12.62
CA GLU A 447 16.23 -14.50 13.42
C GLU A 447 15.79 -15.67 12.55
N VAL A 448 16.51 -16.79 12.59
CA VAL A 448 16.10 -18.02 11.93
C VAL A 448 15.15 -18.77 12.87
N LEU A 449 13.96 -19.09 12.36
CA LEU A 449 12.99 -19.91 13.06
C LEU A 449 13.26 -21.38 12.73
N ASP A 450 13.69 -22.13 13.75
CA ASP A 450 13.88 -23.57 13.66
C ASP A 450 12.59 -24.34 13.97
N ASP A 451 12.44 -25.50 13.33
CA ASP A 451 11.37 -26.47 13.61
C ASP A 451 11.64 -27.20 14.94
N SER A 452 11.36 -26.51 16.05
CA SER A 452 11.59 -27.04 17.40
C SER A 452 10.47 -28.00 17.86
N PRO A 453 10.75 -28.94 18.78
CA PRO A 453 9.72 -29.82 19.35
C PRO A 453 8.53 -29.06 19.97
N ALA A 454 8.77 -27.85 20.51
CA ALA A 454 7.73 -26.99 21.03
C ALA A 454 6.80 -26.47 19.93
N ARG A 455 7.35 -26.03 18.78
CA ARG A 455 6.56 -25.60 17.62
C ARG A 455 5.75 -26.74 17.03
N GLN A 456 6.35 -27.93 16.91
CA GLN A 456 5.66 -29.14 16.49
C GLN A 456 4.49 -29.49 17.43
N LEU A 457 4.70 -29.42 18.75
CA LEU A 457 3.66 -29.67 19.75
C LEU A 457 2.44 -28.76 19.52
N VAL A 458 2.67 -27.44 19.48
CA VAL A 458 1.59 -26.46 19.29
C VAL A 458 0.91 -26.68 17.93
N ALA A 459 1.69 -26.84 16.86
CA ALA A 459 1.17 -27.08 15.52
C ALA A 459 0.26 -28.31 15.45
N GLU A 460 0.64 -29.44 16.07
CA GLU A 460 -0.19 -30.65 16.12
C GLU A 460 -1.50 -30.42 16.89
N MET A 461 -1.47 -29.68 17.99
CA MET A 461 -2.68 -29.36 18.75
C MET A 461 -3.63 -28.44 17.95
N MET A 462 -3.08 -27.47 17.20
CA MET A 462 -3.88 -26.61 16.34
C MET A 462 -4.50 -27.38 15.17
N ILE A 463 -3.75 -28.30 14.56
CA ILE A 463 -4.25 -29.20 13.51
C ILE A 463 -5.38 -30.08 14.07
N LEU A 464 -5.20 -30.65 15.27
CA LEU A 464 -6.19 -31.47 15.94
C LEU A 464 -7.50 -30.71 16.22
N ALA A 465 -7.42 -29.48 16.74
CA ALA A 465 -8.59 -28.65 16.97
C ALA A 465 -9.34 -28.32 15.66
N GLY A 466 -8.61 -28.00 14.59
CA GLY A 466 -9.19 -27.73 13.28
C GLY A 466 -9.89 -28.93 12.64
N GLU A 467 -9.38 -30.14 12.87
CA GLU A 467 -10.04 -31.38 12.44
C GLU A 467 -11.29 -31.67 13.25
N VAL A 468 -11.27 -31.46 14.57
CA VAL A 468 -12.44 -31.61 15.43
C VAL A 468 -13.55 -30.64 15.00
N ALA A 469 -13.21 -29.38 14.75
CA ALA A 469 -14.15 -28.40 14.23
C ALA A 469 -14.76 -28.82 12.89
N ALA A 470 -13.93 -29.32 11.96
CA ALA A 470 -14.38 -29.81 10.66
C ALA A 470 -15.28 -31.05 10.78
N ARG A 471 -14.90 -32.02 11.63
CA ARG A 471 -15.68 -33.24 11.91
C ARG A 471 -17.03 -32.90 12.51
N TYR A 472 -17.07 -31.95 13.45
CA TYR A 472 -18.32 -31.47 14.03
C TYR A 472 -19.20 -30.75 12.99
N GLY A 473 -18.60 -29.85 12.21
CA GLY A 473 -19.31 -29.11 11.16
C GLY A 473 -19.93 -30.03 10.12
N GLU A 474 -19.20 -31.05 9.67
CA GLU A 474 -19.73 -32.05 8.76
C GLU A 474 -20.84 -32.91 9.39
N THR A 475 -20.63 -33.42 10.60
CA THR A 475 -21.59 -34.29 11.31
C THR A 475 -22.95 -33.62 11.47
N HIS A 476 -22.95 -32.30 11.70
CA HIS A 476 -24.16 -31.50 11.91
C HIS A 476 -24.57 -30.69 10.67
N ALA A 477 -23.94 -30.92 9.52
CA ALA A 477 -24.20 -30.21 8.26
C ALA A 477 -24.16 -28.67 8.38
N LEU A 478 -23.20 -28.15 9.16
CA LEU A 478 -23.00 -26.72 9.36
C LEU A 478 -22.28 -26.11 8.16
N ALA A 479 -22.75 -24.93 7.74
CA ALA A 479 -22.04 -24.12 6.76
C ALA A 479 -20.85 -23.44 7.43
N ILE A 480 -19.67 -24.04 7.33
CA ILE A 480 -18.40 -23.49 7.79
C ILE A 480 -17.35 -23.50 6.67
N PRO A 481 -16.34 -22.62 6.71
CA PRO A 481 -15.22 -22.66 5.75
C PRO A 481 -14.30 -23.86 6.01
N PHE A 482 -14.46 -24.92 5.23
CA PHE A 482 -13.51 -26.02 5.14
C PHE A 482 -12.30 -25.61 4.29
N ARG A 483 -11.11 -26.01 4.72
CA ARG A 483 -9.86 -25.80 3.99
C ARG A 483 -9.33 -27.14 3.50
N SER A 484 -9.18 -27.26 2.19
CA SER A 484 -8.71 -28.48 1.54
C SER A 484 -7.50 -28.20 0.67
N GLN A 485 -6.84 -29.28 0.25
CA GLN A 485 -5.67 -29.19 -0.61
C GLN A 485 -5.57 -30.47 -1.44
N PRO A 486 -5.58 -30.36 -2.78
CA PRO A 486 -5.44 -31.50 -3.67
C PRO A 486 -4.13 -32.25 -3.43
N GLN A 487 -4.13 -33.57 -3.69
CA GLN A 487 -2.91 -34.38 -3.62
C GLN A 487 -1.86 -33.85 -4.61
N PRO A 488 -0.66 -33.45 -4.14
CA PRO A 488 0.41 -33.03 -5.03
C PRO A 488 1.04 -34.23 -5.76
N GLU A 489 1.54 -33.99 -6.98
CA GLU A 489 2.43 -34.91 -7.69
C GLU A 489 3.84 -34.76 -7.14
N LEU A 490 4.18 -35.58 -6.16
CA LEU A 490 5.51 -35.56 -5.53
C LEU A 490 6.59 -36.12 -6.48
N PRO A 491 7.86 -35.71 -6.30
CA PRO A 491 8.98 -36.36 -6.99
C PRO A 491 8.98 -37.87 -6.68
N SER A 492 9.42 -38.66 -7.64
CA SER A 492 9.50 -40.12 -7.46
C SER A 492 10.53 -40.49 -6.39
N ASP A 493 10.39 -41.67 -5.77
CA ASP A 493 11.37 -42.17 -4.80
C ASP A 493 12.79 -42.23 -5.39
N GLU A 494 12.92 -42.60 -6.67
CA GLU A 494 14.21 -42.62 -7.38
C GLU A 494 14.83 -41.23 -7.50
N GLU A 495 14.03 -40.20 -7.79
CA GLU A 495 14.48 -38.80 -7.82
C GLU A 495 14.86 -38.31 -6.41
N LEU A 496 14.06 -38.60 -5.40
CA LEU A 496 14.33 -38.19 -4.02
C LEU A 496 15.63 -38.82 -3.49
N ILE A 497 15.92 -40.07 -3.84
CA ILE A 497 17.17 -40.77 -3.48
C ILE A 497 18.40 -40.08 -4.11
N GLN A 498 18.27 -39.49 -5.30
CA GLN A 498 19.36 -38.78 -5.98
C GLN A 498 19.61 -37.38 -5.40
N LEU A 499 18.62 -36.78 -4.75
CA LEU A 499 18.76 -35.48 -4.12
C LEU A 499 19.43 -35.60 -2.75
N PRO A 500 20.35 -34.67 -2.41
CA PRO A 500 20.85 -34.52 -1.04
C PRO A 500 19.72 -34.46 -0.01
N ASN A 501 19.92 -35.11 1.13
CA ASN A 501 19.00 -35.03 2.27
C ASN A 501 18.91 -33.58 2.80
N GLY A 502 17.85 -33.27 3.53
CA GLY A 502 17.64 -31.95 4.12
C GLY A 502 17.01 -30.97 3.13
N TRP A 503 17.44 -29.71 3.15
CA TRP A 503 16.75 -28.60 2.49
C TRP A 503 16.64 -28.73 0.97
N VAL A 504 17.55 -29.45 0.30
CA VAL A 504 17.45 -29.70 -1.14
C VAL A 504 16.23 -30.57 -1.45
N ARG A 505 16.05 -31.69 -0.73
CA ARG A 505 14.90 -32.57 -0.88
C ARG A 505 13.60 -31.87 -0.48
N ASP A 506 13.62 -31.14 0.62
CA ASP A 506 12.44 -30.41 1.11
C ASP A 506 12.04 -29.28 0.15
N SER A 507 13.00 -28.58 -0.46
CA SER A 507 12.75 -27.61 -1.53
C SER A 507 12.13 -28.25 -2.78
N ALA A 508 12.55 -29.47 -3.14
CA ALA A 508 11.97 -30.22 -4.25
C ALA A 508 10.52 -30.63 -3.97
N ILE A 509 10.24 -31.16 -2.76
CA ILE A 509 8.90 -31.51 -2.31
C ILE A 509 8.01 -30.25 -2.26
N ARG A 510 8.49 -29.16 -1.64
CA ARG A 510 7.77 -27.89 -1.51
C ARG A 510 7.35 -27.31 -2.86
N ARG A 511 8.17 -27.49 -3.91
CA ARG A 511 7.84 -27.05 -5.28
C ARG A 511 6.60 -27.74 -5.85
N CYS A 512 6.35 -28.98 -5.46
CA CYS A 512 5.20 -29.75 -5.94
C CYS A 512 3.90 -29.45 -5.18
N MET A 513 3.96 -28.69 -4.09
CA MET A 513 2.78 -28.40 -3.28
C MET A 513 1.74 -27.59 -4.06
N THR A 514 0.49 -28.05 -4.00
CA THR A 514 -0.67 -27.35 -4.55
C THR A 514 -1.13 -26.27 -3.57
N ARG A 515 -1.87 -25.27 -4.06
CA ARG A 515 -2.48 -24.26 -3.17
C ARG A 515 -3.64 -24.88 -2.39
N SER A 516 -3.83 -24.44 -1.16
CA SER A 516 -5.04 -24.78 -0.40
C SER A 516 -6.23 -23.99 -0.94
N GLU A 517 -7.40 -24.59 -0.91
CA GLU A 517 -8.68 -24.01 -1.30
C GLU A 517 -9.59 -23.91 -0.08
N VAL A 518 -10.48 -22.90 -0.08
CA VAL A 518 -11.51 -22.74 0.96
C VAL A 518 -12.87 -22.94 0.30
N GLY A 519 -13.68 -23.81 0.89
CA GLY A 519 -15.04 -24.11 0.43
C GLY A 519 -15.96 -24.46 1.59
N ILE A 520 -17.25 -24.68 1.31
CA ILE A 520 -18.24 -25.06 2.33
C ILE A 520 -18.52 -26.57 2.35
N THR A 521 -17.79 -27.34 1.54
CA THR A 521 -17.90 -28.79 1.48
C THR A 521 -16.61 -29.41 2.00
N PRO A 522 -16.68 -30.35 2.95
CA PRO A 522 -15.49 -31.03 3.46
C PRO A 522 -14.78 -31.77 2.33
N SER A 523 -13.46 -31.61 2.28
CA SER A 523 -12.60 -32.30 1.34
C SER A 523 -11.19 -32.46 1.92
N ARG A 524 -10.46 -33.45 1.40
CA ARG A 524 -9.16 -33.86 1.92
C ARG A 524 -8.15 -32.72 1.87
N HIS A 525 -7.39 -32.56 2.94
CA HIS A 525 -6.22 -31.70 2.99
C HIS A 525 -4.96 -32.58 2.92
N ALA A 526 -4.44 -32.78 1.70
CA ALA A 526 -3.40 -33.77 1.43
C ALA A 526 -2.14 -33.59 2.29
N THR A 527 -1.57 -32.38 2.37
CA THR A 527 -0.34 -32.14 3.18
C THR A 527 -0.56 -32.37 4.67
N LEU A 528 -1.77 -32.19 5.19
CA LEU A 528 -2.06 -32.46 6.61
C LEU A 528 -2.37 -33.94 6.89
N GLY A 529 -2.63 -34.75 5.85
CA GLY A 529 -3.05 -36.14 6.01
C GLY A 529 -4.47 -36.31 6.57
N LEU A 530 -5.35 -35.32 6.35
CA LEU A 530 -6.69 -35.28 6.95
C LEU A 530 -7.79 -35.29 5.89
N ASP A 531 -8.86 -36.06 6.11
CA ASP A 531 -10.02 -36.11 5.21
C ASP A 531 -10.84 -34.82 5.18
N ARG A 532 -10.78 -34.06 6.28
CA ARG A 532 -11.48 -32.78 6.43
C ARG A 532 -10.72 -31.90 7.42
N TYR A 533 -10.69 -30.60 7.15
CA TYR A 533 -10.00 -29.63 8.00
C TYR A 533 -10.67 -28.26 7.90
N SER A 534 -10.67 -27.52 9.01
CA SER A 534 -11.18 -26.15 9.12
C SER A 534 -10.24 -25.37 10.02
N GLN A 535 -9.94 -24.13 9.67
CA GLN A 535 -9.18 -23.25 10.56
C GLN A 535 -10.15 -22.68 11.61
N VAL A 536 -9.79 -22.81 12.89
CA VAL A 536 -10.62 -22.37 14.02
C VAL A 536 -9.81 -21.78 15.17
N THR A 537 -8.48 -21.75 15.02
CA THR A 537 -7.54 -21.57 16.13
C THR A 537 -6.94 -20.17 16.20
N SER A 538 -7.33 -19.25 15.31
CA SER A 538 -6.90 -17.85 15.45
C SER A 538 -7.97 -16.82 15.12
N PRO A 539 -9.11 -16.81 15.84
CA PRO A 539 -10.24 -15.94 15.57
C PRO A 539 -9.98 -14.46 15.86
N ILE A 540 -8.91 -14.09 16.59
CA ILE A 540 -8.52 -12.68 16.78
C ILE A 540 -7.89 -12.10 15.50
N ARG A 541 -7.20 -12.92 14.71
CA ARG A 541 -6.42 -12.48 13.54
C ARG A 541 -6.86 -13.05 12.19
N ARG A 542 -7.84 -13.95 12.16
CA ARG A 542 -8.42 -14.52 10.93
C ARG A 542 -9.94 -14.52 11.00
N TYR A 543 -10.57 -13.81 10.07
CA TYR A 543 -12.02 -13.72 10.00
C TYR A 543 -12.69 -15.06 9.69
N THR A 544 -12.04 -15.95 8.93
CA THR A 544 -12.56 -17.30 8.65
C THR A 544 -12.69 -18.13 9.93
N ASP A 545 -11.74 -18.03 10.84
CA ASP A 545 -11.78 -18.72 12.14
C ASP A 545 -12.90 -18.13 13.01
N LEU A 546 -13.05 -16.80 13.02
CA LEU A 546 -14.15 -16.11 13.69
C LEU A 546 -15.53 -16.54 13.16
N LEU A 547 -15.65 -16.71 11.85
CA LEU A 547 -16.86 -17.21 11.19
C LEU A 547 -17.20 -18.64 11.62
N VAL A 548 -16.20 -19.52 11.76
CA VAL A 548 -16.38 -20.87 12.32
C VAL A 548 -16.87 -20.78 13.77
N HIS A 549 -16.28 -19.92 14.60
CA HIS A 549 -16.73 -19.72 15.99
C HIS A 549 -18.20 -19.30 16.06
N PHE A 550 -18.64 -18.36 15.24
CA PHE A 550 -20.04 -17.94 15.19
C PHE A 550 -20.99 -19.10 14.89
N GLN A 551 -20.68 -19.90 13.87
CA GLN A 551 -21.52 -21.03 13.46
C GLN A 551 -21.54 -22.15 14.50
N LEU A 552 -20.37 -22.53 15.02
CA LEU A 552 -20.26 -23.59 16.04
C LEU A 552 -21.02 -23.21 17.30
N LYS A 553 -20.83 -22.00 17.81
CA LYS A 553 -21.44 -21.56 19.07
C LYS A 553 -22.96 -21.36 18.94
N ALA A 554 -23.45 -20.84 17.82
CA ALA A 554 -24.89 -20.76 17.56
C ALA A 554 -25.54 -22.16 17.57
N HIS A 555 -24.92 -23.13 16.89
CA HIS A 555 -25.41 -24.52 16.91
C HIS A 555 -25.35 -25.13 18.33
N LEU A 556 -24.28 -24.90 19.09
CA LEU A 556 -24.15 -25.38 20.48
C LEU A 556 -25.23 -24.83 21.41
N ARG A 557 -25.72 -23.61 21.15
CA ARG A 557 -26.85 -23.00 21.89
C ARG A 557 -28.22 -23.48 21.39
N GLY A 558 -28.28 -24.23 20.29
CA GLY A 558 -29.54 -24.61 19.63
C GLY A 558 -30.23 -23.43 18.94
N GLU A 559 -29.47 -22.39 18.58
CA GLU A 559 -29.97 -21.20 17.90
C GLU A 559 -29.88 -21.35 16.37
N PRO A 560 -30.65 -20.55 15.60
CA PRO A 560 -30.43 -20.42 14.17
C PRO A 560 -29.01 -19.97 13.87
N LEU A 561 -28.42 -20.55 12.82
CA LEU A 561 -27.10 -20.14 12.33
C LEU A 561 -27.12 -18.66 11.90
N PRO A 562 -26.17 -17.83 12.38
CA PRO A 562 -26.13 -16.41 12.03
C PRO A 562 -25.83 -16.15 10.56
N PHE A 563 -25.23 -17.12 9.85
CA PHE A 563 -24.87 -17.01 8.45
C PHE A 563 -25.42 -18.19 7.65
N SER A 564 -26.07 -17.89 6.53
CA SER A 564 -26.48 -18.86 5.52
C SER A 564 -25.28 -19.43 4.75
N SER A 565 -25.47 -20.58 4.09
CA SER A 565 -24.41 -21.19 3.26
C SER A 565 -23.90 -20.26 2.16
N SER A 566 -24.76 -19.41 1.58
CA SER A 566 -24.37 -18.41 0.58
C SER A 566 -23.49 -17.32 1.20
N GLU A 567 -23.87 -16.80 2.37
CA GLU A 567 -23.09 -15.76 3.06
C GLU A 567 -21.73 -16.30 3.50
N VAL A 568 -21.67 -17.52 4.04
CA VAL A 568 -20.40 -18.16 4.42
C VAL A 568 -19.49 -18.33 3.20
N THR A 569 -20.05 -18.71 2.05
CA THR A 569 -19.28 -18.85 0.81
C THR A 569 -18.71 -17.51 0.35
N GLU A 570 -19.53 -16.46 0.34
CA GLU A 570 -19.12 -15.11 -0.06
C GLU A 570 -18.04 -14.55 0.88
N LEU A 571 -18.24 -14.65 2.19
CA LEU A 571 -17.30 -14.20 3.21
C LEU A 571 -15.96 -14.95 3.13
N ALA A 572 -16.00 -16.27 2.93
CA ALA A 572 -14.79 -17.08 2.80
C ALA A 572 -13.98 -16.74 1.53
N GLN A 573 -14.65 -16.45 0.41
CA GLN A 573 -14.01 -16.01 -0.84
C GLN A 573 -13.40 -14.61 -0.70
N GLY A 574 -14.12 -13.68 -0.07
CA GLY A 574 -13.61 -12.34 0.25
C GLY A 574 -12.38 -12.41 1.15
N ALA A 575 -12.45 -13.19 2.22
CA ALA A 575 -11.33 -13.40 3.14
C ALA A 575 -10.11 -14.06 2.47
N SER A 576 -10.32 -15.00 1.54
CA SER A 576 -9.24 -15.62 0.77
C SER A 576 -8.53 -14.61 -0.13
N THR A 577 -9.28 -13.69 -0.75
CA THR A 577 -8.71 -12.63 -1.61
C THR A 577 -7.89 -11.63 -0.80
N ALA A 578 -8.43 -11.14 0.32
CA ALA A 578 -7.73 -10.22 1.20
C ALA A 578 -6.49 -10.86 1.85
N SER A 579 -6.57 -12.13 2.26
CA SER A 579 -5.43 -12.87 2.81
C SER A 579 -4.31 -13.05 1.78
N TYR A 580 -4.66 -13.24 0.49
CA TYR A 580 -3.67 -13.28 -0.58
C TYR A 580 -2.95 -11.94 -0.77
N GLU A 581 -3.69 -10.83 -0.76
CA GLU A 581 -3.11 -9.48 -0.83
C GLU A 581 -2.20 -9.19 0.37
N ALA A 582 -2.65 -9.51 1.60
CA ALA A 582 -1.85 -9.40 2.82
C ALA A 582 -0.54 -10.19 2.70
N THR A 583 -0.62 -11.47 2.34
CA THR A 583 0.56 -12.34 2.14
C THR A 583 1.54 -11.77 1.12
N LEU A 584 1.03 -11.17 0.04
CA LEU A 584 1.87 -10.55 -0.99
C LEU A 584 2.62 -9.34 -0.43
N VAL A 585 1.94 -8.46 0.31
CA VAL A 585 2.54 -7.29 0.95
C VAL A 585 3.56 -7.70 2.00
N GLU A 586 3.25 -8.68 2.86
CA GLU A 586 4.19 -9.22 3.85
C GLU A 586 5.45 -9.76 3.19
N ARG A 587 5.31 -10.58 2.14
CA ARG A 587 6.45 -11.17 1.43
C ARG A 587 7.32 -10.08 0.78
N GLN A 588 6.71 -9.10 0.12
CA GLN A 588 7.44 -8.00 -0.51
C GLN A 588 8.17 -7.13 0.53
N THR A 589 7.52 -6.88 1.68
CA THR A 589 8.10 -6.10 2.77
C THR A 589 9.24 -6.86 3.45
N LYS A 590 9.07 -8.15 3.74
CA LYS A 590 10.16 -9.02 4.24
C LYS A 590 11.34 -9.04 3.27
N ARG A 591 11.08 -9.20 1.98
CA ARG A 591 12.12 -9.19 0.93
C ARG A 591 12.87 -7.86 0.87
N TYR A 592 12.16 -6.73 0.95
CA TYR A 592 12.76 -5.40 1.04
C TYR A 592 13.74 -5.29 2.22
N TRP A 593 13.32 -5.72 3.41
CA TRP A 593 14.15 -5.59 4.61
C TRP A 593 15.29 -6.61 4.67
N ALA A 594 15.09 -7.81 4.14
CA ALA A 594 16.17 -8.78 3.94
C ALA A 594 17.29 -8.23 3.05
N LEU A 595 16.93 -7.63 1.92
CA LEU A 595 17.89 -7.01 1.02
C LEU A 595 18.54 -5.76 1.64
N GLU A 596 17.80 -4.99 2.44
CA GLU A 596 18.36 -3.84 3.15
C GLU A 596 19.36 -4.27 4.23
N TYR A 597 19.06 -5.35 4.96
CA TYR A 597 19.98 -5.96 5.91
C TYR A 597 21.27 -6.40 5.21
N LEU A 598 21.17 -7.16 4.12
CA LEU A 598 22.31 -7.60 3.33
C LEU A 598 23.11 -6.43 2.73
N ARG A 599 22.43 -5.35 2.30
CA ARG A 599 23.07 -4.11 1.84
C ARG A 599 23.90 -3.44 2.93
N ARG A 600 23.44 -3.47 4.19
CA ARG A 600 24.17 -2.91 5.34
C ARG A 600 25.35 -3.79 5.78
N HIS A 601 25.35 -5.06 5.39
CA HIS A 601 26.37 -6.06 5.77
C HIS A 601 27.16 -6.59 4.56
N GLN A 602 27.54 -5.70 3.63
CA GLN A 602 28.32 -6.09 2.42
C GLN A 602 29.69 -6.69 2.73
N ASP A 603 30.29 -6.31 3.86
CA ASP A 603 31.60 -6.80 4.30
C ASP A 603 31.54 -8.17 4.99
N GLN A 604 30.34 -8.75 5.20
CA GLN A 604 30.18 -10.05 5.82
C GLN A 604 30.18 -11.19 4.79
N VAL A 605 30.82 -12.29 5.18
CA VAL A 605 30.82 -13.55 4.43
C VAL A 605 29.68 -14.41 4.96
N TRP A 606 28.91 -14.98 4.03
CA TRP A 606 27.76 -15.82 4.33
C TRP A 606 27.98 -17.23 3.81
N ASP A 607 27.76 -18.22 4.65
CA ASP A 607 27.65 -19.61 4.22
C ASP A 607 26.32 -19.81 3.49
N VAL A 608 26.40 -20.41 2.30
CA VAL A 608 25.23 -20.64 1.45
C VAL A 608 25.24 -22.03 0.84
N MET A 609 24.04 -22.54 0.56
CA MET A 609 23.83 -23.82 -0.09
C MET A 609 22.98 -23.68 -1.36
N LEU A 610 23.40 -24.30 -2.47
CA LEU A 610 22.55 -24.38 -3.67
C LEU A 610 21.38 -25.36 -3.46
N LEU A 611 20.16 -24.84 -3.35
CA LEU A 611 18.95 -25.67 -3.17
C LEU A 611 18.47 -26.28 -4.49
N ARG A 612 18.40 -25.47 -5.55
CA ARG A 612 17.90 -25.90 -6.86
C ARG A 612 18.28 -24.93 -7.96
N TRP A 613 18.24 -25.41 -9.20
CA TRP A 613 18.33 -24.56 -10.37
C TRP A 613 16.98 -23.91 -10.69
N LEU A 614 16.97 -22.59 -10.87
CA LEU A 614 15.82 -21.85 -11.41
C LEU A 614 15.87 -21.85 -12.94
N ARG A 615 17.06 -21.63 -13.50
CA ARG A 615 17.39 -21.77 -14.93
C ARG A 615 18.83 -22.26 -15.04
N GLN A 616 19.01 -23.57 -15.20
CA GLN A 616 20.32 -24.20 -15.20
C GLN A 616 21.18 -23.73 -16.38
N ASP A 617 20.60 -23.64 -17.58
CA ASP A 617 21.32 -23.18 -18.78
C ASP A 617 21.85 -21.74 -18.67
N ASP A 618 21.18 -20.91 -17.86
CA ASP A 618 21.56 -19.52 -17.59
C ASP A 618 22.45 -19.37 -16.34
N GLY A 619 22.80 -20.48 -15.69
CA GLY A 619 23.53 -20.51 -14.42
C GLY A 619 22.77 -19.86 -13.26
N LEU A 620 21.43 -19.75 -13.30
CA LEU A 620 20.65 -19.12 -12.24
C LEU A 620 20.12 -20.17 -11.25
N GLY A 621 20.68 -20.18 -10.04
CA GLY A 621 20.25 -21.05 -8.94
C GLY A 621 19.53 -20.29 -7.83
N LEU A 622 18.85 -21.05 -6.97
CA LEU A 622 18.28 -20.59 -5.71
C LEU A 622 19.18 -21.09 -4.58
N ILE A 623 19.76 -20.16 -3.83
CA ILE A 623 20.61 -20.45 -2.67
C ILE A 623 19.84 -20.23 -1.37
N MET A 624 20.18 -21.00 -0.33
CA MET A 624 19.83 -20.73 1.06
C MET A 624 20.99 -19.99 1.72
N VAL A 625 20.73 -18.85 2.36
CA VAL A 625 21.67 -18.20 3.27
C VAL A 625 21.41 -18.75 4.67
N GLU A 626 22.29 -19.62 5.15
CA GLU A 626 22.00 -20.52 6.28
C GLU A 626 21.69 -19.75 7.56
N ASP A 627 22.56 -18.81 7.93
CA ASP A 627 22.43 -18.00 9.16
C ASP A 627 21.25 -17.02 9.15
N LEU A 628 20.63 -16.79 8.00
CA LEU A 628 19.51 -15.86 7.85
C LEU A 628 18.19 -16.55 7.48
N GLY A 629 18.22 -17.84 7.14
CA GLY A 629 17.04 -18.57 6.64
C GLY A 629 16.44 -17.92 5.39
N LEU A 630 17.27 -17.30 4.55
CA LEU A 630 16.83 -16.54 3.37
C LEU A 630 17.10 -17.30 2.07
N GLU A 631 16.07 -17.41 1.24
CA GLU A 631 16.20 -17.98 -0.10
C GLU A 631 16.37 -16.87 -1.16
N LEU A 632 17.52 -16.85 -1.84
CA LEU A 632 17.88 -15.81 -2.78
C LEU A 632 18.39 -16.39 -4.10
N ALA A 633 18.13 -15.67 -5.20
CA ALA A 633 18.60 -16.09 -6.51
C ALA A 633 20.05 -15.63 -6.71
N MET A 634 20.91 -16.53 -7.19
CA MET A 634 22.31 -16.26 -7.50
C MET A 634 22.65 -16.79 -8.90
N ARG A 635 23.48 -16.04 -9.64
CA ARG A 635 24.04 -16.49 -10.90
C ARG A 635 25.43 -17.08 -10.66
N PHE A 636 25.68 -18.23 -11.26
CA PHE A 636 26.93 -18.97 -11.20
C PHE A 636 27.67 -18.88 -12.53
N ASN A 637 28.99 -18.75 -12.45
CA ASN A 637 29.89 -18.76 -13.60
C ASN A 637 30.73 -20.05 -13.68
N ARG A 638 30.43 -21.01 -12.81
CA ARG A 638 31.06 -22.34 -12.73
C ARG A 638 29.98 -23.41 -12.55
N ASP A 639 30.36 -24.66 -12.75
CA ASP A 639 29.49 -25.78 -12.43
C ASP A 639 29.39 -25.93 -10.90
N VAL A 640 28.16 -26.01 -10.41
CA VAL A 640 27.83 -26.17 -8.98
C VAL A 640 26.83 -27.32 -8.86
N THR A 641 26.99 -28.16 -7.86
CA THR A 641 26.08 -29.29 -7.61
C THR A 641 25.00 -28.92 -6.59
N LEU A 642 23.83 -29.55 -6.67
CA LEU A 642 22.78 -29.35 -5.66
C LEU A 642 23.29 -29.79 -4.29
N GLY A 643 23.02 -28.99 -3.26
CA GLY A 643 23.52 -29.20 -1.90
C GLY A 643 24.97 -28.79 -1.67
N GLU A 644 25.67 -28.30 -2.70
CA GLU A 644 27.02 -27.76 -2.52
C GLU A 644 26.96 -26.51 -1.62
N GLN A 645 27.82 -26.52 -0.60
CA GLN A 645 28.02 -25.41 0.32
C GLN A 645 29.26 -24.60 -0.08
N PHE A 646 29.14 -23.28 -0.04
CA PHE A 646 30.22 -22.34 -0.36
C PHE A 646 29.95 -21.00 0.30
N GLN A 647 30.94 -20.11 0.24
CA GLN A 647 30.89 -18.80 0.88
C GLN A 647 30.69 -17.68 -0.14
N VAL A 648 29.86 -16.71 0.23
CA VAL A 648 29.60 -15.54 -0.63
C VAL A 648 29.63 -14.24 0.16
N MET A 649 29.92 -13.15 -0.55
CA MET A 649 29.73 -11.77 -0.08
C MET A 649 28.73 -11.04 -0.97
N VAL A 650 28.04 -10.05 -0.41
CA VAL A 650 27.12 -9.20 -1.17
C VAL A 650 27.92 -8.15 -1.93
N SER A 651 28.03 -8.28 -3.25
CA SER A 651 28.75 -7.28 -4.08
C SER A 651 27.88 -6.09 -4.46
N HIS A 652 26.56 -6.28 -4.52
CA HIS A 652 25.60 -5.21 -4.77
C HIS A 652 24.21 -5.59 -4.26
N ALA A 653 23.55 -4.68 -3.55
CA ALA A 653 22.15 -4.81 -3.19
C ALA A 653 21.41 -3.47 -3.35
N ASN A 654 20.29 -3.51 -4.07
CA ASN A 654 19.33 -2.42 -4.14
C ASN A 654 17.93 -2.98 -3.82
N PRO A 655 17.45 -2.83 -2.58
CA PRO A 655 16.20 -3.45 -2.20
C PRO A 655 14.96 -2.83 -2.86
N ARG A 656 15.04 -1.53 -3.22
CA ARG A 656 13.95 -0.79 -3.89
C ARG A 656 13.72 -1.28 -5.31
N GLN A 657 14.78 -1.69 -5.99
CA GLN A 657 14.73 -2.31 -7.31
C GLN A 657 14.62 -3.84 -7.24
N ASP A 658 14.56 -4.41 -6.04
CA ASP A 658 14.60 -5.86 -5.79
C ASP A 658 15.82 -6.57 -6.42
N ILE A 659 16.99 -5.94 -6.32
CA ILE A 659 18.25 -6.44 -6.88
C ILE A 659 19.19 -6.86 -5.76
N ILE A 660 19.77 -8.05 -5.91
CA ILE A 660 20.94 -8.50 -5.15
C ILE A 660 21.90 -9.26 -6.05
N ARG A 661 23.20 -9.11 -5.78
CA ARG A 661 24.30 -9.81 -6.42
C ARG A 661 25.28 -10.26 -5.36
N PHE A 662 25.77 -11.47 -5.56
CA PHE A 662 26.75 -12.12 -4.71
C PHE A 662 28.03 -12.37 -5.50
N GLU A 663 29.15 -12.37 -4.80
CA GLU A 663 30.44 -12.85 -5.30
C GLU A 663 30.90 -14.01 -4.40
N GLU A 664 31.38 -15.08 -5.01
CA GLU A 664 31.93 -16.23 -4.27
C GLU A 664 33.27 -15.84 -3.64
N VAL A 665 33.44 -16.17 -2.37
CA VAL A 665 34.71 -16.01 -1.66
C VAL A 665 35.55 -17.24 -1.96
N VAL A 666 36.66 -17.05 -2.68
CA VAL A 666 37.64 -18.11 -2.90
C VAL A 666 38.47 -18.23 -1.60
N PRO A 667 38.54 -19.41 -0.96
CA PRO A 667 39.40 -19.61 0.19
C PRO A 667 40.86 -19.30 -0.18
N GLU A 668 41.50 -18.36 0.52
CA GLU A 668 42.95 -18.17 0.42
C GLU A 668 43.65 -19.40 1.01
N GLU A 669 43.90 -20.44 0.21
CA GLU A 669 44.96 -21.41 0.50
C GLU A 669 45.34 -22.23 -0.76
N GLN A 670 46.37 -21.75 -1.49
CA GLN A 670 47.51 -22.52 -2.04
C GLN A 670 48.35 -21.69 -3.05
N GLU A 671 48.82 -20.49 -2.70
CA GLU A 671 49.92 -19.81 -3.43
C GLU A 671 51.28 -19.93 -2.71
N SER A 672 51.37 -20.64 -1.58
CA SER A 672 52.62 -20.79 -0.81
C SER A 672 53.31 -22.16 -0.90
N SER A 673 52.87 -23.08 -1.76
CA SER A 673 53.52 -24.40 -1.94
C SER A 673 54.30 -24.60 -3.25
N THR A 674 54.28 -23.64 -4.18
CA THR A 674 55.05 -23.69 -5.44
C THR A 674 56.40 -22.94 -5.39
N ALA A 675 56.77 -22.32 -4.27
CA ALA A 675 58.02 -21.58 -4.12
C ALA A 675 59.17 -22.34 -3.41
N ILE A 676 58.99 -23.61 -2.99
CA ILE A 676 60.05 -24.40 -2.30
C ILE A 676 60.49 -25.65 -3.12
N ALA A 677 60.06 -25.79 -4.37
CA ALA A 677 60.57 -26.82 -5.29
C ALA A 677 61.53 -26.27 -6.37
N ALA A 678 62.16 -25.12 -6.09
CA ALA A 678 63.22 -24.54 -6.91
C ALA A 678 64.30 -23.89 -6.03
N SER A 679 64.97 -24.70 -5.20
CA SER A 679 66.29 -24.39 -4.63
C SER A 679 67.03 -25.66 -4.24
#